data_AF-A0A2N1Q0Z8-F1
#
_entry.id   AF-A0A2N1Q0Z8-F1
#
_cell.length_a   1.000
_cell.length_b   1.000
_cell.length_c   1.000
_cell.angle_alpha   90.00
_cell.angle_beta   90.00
_cell.angle_gamma   90.00
#
_symmetry.space_group_name_H-M   'P 1'
#
loop_
_entity.id
_entity.type
_entity.pdbx_description
1 polymer ?
#
loop_
_entity_poly.entity_id
_entity_poly.type
_entity_poly.pdbx_seq_one_letter_code
_entity_poly.pdbx_strand_id
1 'polypeptide(L)'
;MKKYLYFSIKILTVRHFYSKLFLNHIWKRREKMKKFLLVLFLLTSALVLVACNGDDPVVPTTPVVEEADLPPKLVGVTDAVINLGDEFDVLEGVTATDAVDGNLTSSIKVFPTSVDSSELGETAVFYSVTDSQGQTTTAFRVVTVALREGYAQGAYNFKFASSELRNTFFAAAERWLLDTGAGGVPLFANAGFSMFSDRMALVSETSLPVLGFGIAWSTMTADDSTVLVEGVAGQAGKYTYRAALGSNPTTFNPWLANDSTTSDAIAPFMSALYGFKFNEDKTGYVLEGALASGDPVPVDETVLDTGITISKIWRVPVREGLTWSFHSSVDTTGFDLDITAEDFVDTYKLALDLGWFRAISGGGHFWASSNPIVGAQDYRDKVVAADPEDPADWDEVGIKIVTVEGVEYIEYEFEIDMSSWNVRYWLSANSISPISMDLYNAAGVGATYGTTPEKTAFHGPFVLDYYEADQVLRYSANPNYYDTDEYFYTGYNYQIIATDVARFQSFLAGDLDATGVPTAEYENYKNDPRLKRVPGATTFRMGVNALQTKERQEALFPADEYGDWMPKPILGYADMQKALYFAVDREYLAYEVLKTSEVQQFHFTPAYLVDPESGVSFRDSAEAQLFVDGLSVETNGYSAAAATAFYKAAVAQAIADGYYTAGTAANPTVITLTLVVQAASVGQANLANYITEQFEELFVDDVNYVNIEIDVIFATFPQNYYSHALIGQFDLVVGGISGSTLDAASFLEVYASDNRGGFTFSWGFDTSVAEIQVTYEWNGEEVTEFWSFDAIQMALNGDVYVVDGAEAEAPAAE
;
A
#
# COMPACT_ATOMS: atom_id res chain seq x y z
N MET A 1 -5.83 18.42 -50.30
CA MET A 1 -5.31 19.32 -51.36
C MET A 1 -4.95 20.69 -50.77
N LYS A 2 -4.18 21.50 -51.50
CA LYS A 2 -3.80 22.93 -51.27
C LYS A 2 -4.88 23.76 -50.51
N LYS A 3 -4.56 24.48 -49.42
CA LYS A 3 -3.93 25.85 -49.31
C LYS A 3 -4.86 26.99 -49.79
N TYR A 4 -4.96 28.19 -49.20
CA TYR A 4 -4.14 29.00 -48.26
C TYR A 4 -5.06 29.61 -47.14
N LEU A 5 -4.65 30.09 -45.94
CA LEU A 5 -3.75 31.23 -45.55
C LEU A 5 -4.12 32.56 -46.25
N TYR A 6 -3.93 33.79 -45.74
CA TYR A 6 -3.34 34.44 -44.54
C TYR A 6 -3.96 35.88 -44.46
N PHE A 7 -3.60 36.95 -43.72
CA PHE A 7 -2.55 37.37 -42.75
C PHE A 7 -3.17 38.47 -41.82
N SER A 8 -2.41 39.18 -40.97
CA SER A 8 -2.54 39.10 -39.51
C SER A 8 -2.09 40.40 -38.79
N ILE A 9 -2.12 40.41 -37.44
CA ILE A 9 -1.36 41.26 -36.47
C ILE A 9 -1.84 42.71 -36.14
N LYS A 10 -2.18 42.93 -34.85
CA LYS A 10 -1.58 43.88 -33.85
C LYS A 10 -2.34 43.75 -32.51
N ILE A 11 -1.81 43.49 -31.30
CA ILE A 11 -0.55 43.77 -30.55
C ILE A 11 -0.67 44.91 -29.51
N LEU A 12 -0.31 44.55 -28.26
CA LEU A 12 0.11 45.33 -27.07
C LEU A 12 -0.92 45.78 -26.00
N THR A 13 -0.58 45.46 -24.73
CA THR A 13 -1.16 45.94 -23.44
C THR A 13 -2.63 45.60 -23.17
N VAL A 14 -3.07 45.35 -21.92
CA VAL A 14 -2.59 45.81 -20.60
C VAL A 14 -2.28 44.65 -19.63
N ARG A 15 -1.32 44.86 -18.73
CA ARG A 15 -0.97 43.98 -17.59
C ARG A 15 -1.22 44.75 -16.29
N HIS A 16 -2.41 44.62 -15.68
CA HIS A 16 -2.83 45.04 -14.32
C HIS A 16 -4.37 44.90 -14.21
N PHE A 17 -4.91 44.91 -12.98
CA PHE A 17 -6.24 44.39 -12.58
C PHE A 17 -6.31 42.85 -12.73
N TYR A 18 -6.65 42.07 -11.69
CA TYR A 18 -7.26 42.44 -10.42
C TYR A 18 -6.26 42.59 -9.25
N SER A 19 -6.21 43.78 -8.67
CA SER A 19 -5.90 43.99 -7.26
C SER A 19 -6.72 45.19 -6.77
N LYS A 20 -7.00 45.26 -5.45
CA LYS A 20 -8.00 46.14 -4.80
C LYS A 20 -9.47 45.76 -5.02
N LEU A 21 -9.92 44.68 -4.39
CA LEU A 21 -11.32 44.58 -3.95
C LEU A 21 -11.55 43.72 -2.69
N PHE A 22 -10.61 43.72 -1.74
CA PHE A 22 -10.85 43.29 -0.34
C PHE A 22 -9.85 43.95 0.61
N LEU A 23 -9.97 45.28 0.80
CA LEU A 23 -9.05 46.03 1.65
C LEU A 23 -9.69 47.29 2.24
N ASN A 24 -10.87 47.14 2.86
CA ASN A 24 -11.47 48.22 3.66
C ASN A 24 -12.52 47.77 4.72
N HIS A 25 -12.24 46.70 5.47
CA HIS A 25 -12.88 46.43 6.77
C HIS A 25 -11.95 45.62 7.69
N ILE A 26 -11.15 46.32 8.49
CA ILE A 26 -10.61 45.98 9.84
C ILE A 26 -9.78 47.21 10.24
N TRP A 27 -10.47 48.23 10.78
CA TRP A 27 -9.82 49.43 11.33
C TRP A 27 -10.48 49.87 12.63
N LYS A 28 -10.29 49.07 13.68
CA LYS A 28 -10.42 49.48 15.09
C LYS A 28 -9.85 48.41 16.03
N ARG A 29 -9.22 48.87 17.11
CA ARG A 29 -8.80 48.08 18.30
C ARG A 29 -7.76 46.96 18.06
N ARG A 30 -6.51 47.36 17.82
CA ARG A 30 -5.34 46.59 18.32
C ARG A 30 -4.27 47.56 18.86
N GLU A 31 -4.50 48.03 20.09
CA GLU A 31 -3.57 48.92 20.81
C GLU A 31 -3.50 48.54 22.29
N LYS A 32 -2.64 47.57 22.61
CA LYS A 32 -1.89 47.47 23.88
C LYS A 32 -0.94 46.26 23.89
N MET A 33 0.21 46.44 24.55
CA MET A 33 1.05 45.42 25.19
C MET A 33 1.60 44.26 24.31
N LYS A 34 2.68 44.54 23.58
CA LYS A 34 3.90 43.69 23.62
C LYS A 34 5.14 44.60 23.59
N LYS A 35 6.00 44.51 24.62
CA LYS A 35 7.46 44.74 24.59
C LYS A 35 8.14 44.63 25.97
N PHE A 36 8.58 43.42 26.31
CA PHE A 36 9.99 43.19 26.69
C PHE A 36 10.88 43.57 25.47
N LEU A 37 12.17 43.91 25.57
CA LEU A 37 13.16 43.79 26.64
C LEU A 37 14.30 44.84 26.42
N LEU A 38 15.29 44.84 27.34
CA LEU A 38 16.70 45.23 27.16
C LEU A 38 17.17 46.70 27.38
N VAL A 39 18.44 46.78 27.83
CA VAL A 39 19.39 47.93 27.89
C VAL A 39 19.33 48.90 29.10
N LEU A 40 20.01 48.46 30.16
CA LEU A 40 20.91 49.14 31.10
C LEU A 40 21.38 50.61 30.85
N PHE A 41 21.79 51.22 31.99
CA PHE A 41 22.93 52.15 32.21
C PHE A 41 22.74 53.70 32.35
N LEU A 42 23.19 54.18 33.54
CA LEU A 42 23.79 55.49 33.90
C LEU A 42 22.94 56.71 34.38
N LEU A 43 23.31 57.18 35.60
CA LEU A 43 23.61 58.57 36.04
C LEU A 43 22.49 59.65 35.94
N THR A 44 22.35 60.66 36.81
CA THR A 44 23.21 61.16 37.92
C THR A 44 22.41 61.94 39.01
N SER A 45 23.08 62.18 40.14
CA SER A 45 23.01 63.26 41.16
C SER A 45 22.34 64.63 40.82
N ALA A 46 22.10 65.62 41.73
CA ALA A 46 22.61 65.88 43.10
C ALA A 46 21.87 67.02 43.87
N LEU A 47 22.02 67.06 45.22
CA LEU A 47 21.85 68.23 46.15
C LEU A 47 20.44 68.92 46.22
N VAL A 48 20.05 69.76 47.20
CA VAL A 48 20.69 70.66 48.22
C VAL A 48 19.92 70.51 49.57
N LEU A 49 20.48 70.25 50.77
CA LEU A 49 21.40 70.99 51.69
C LEU A 49 20.67 71.87 52.76
N VAL A 50 21.35 72.10 53.91
CA VAL A 50 21.05 72.97 55.10
C VAL A 50 20.36 72.26 56.29
N ALA A 51 20.81 72.36 57.57
CA ALA A 51 22.12 72.72 58.16
C ALA A 51 22.25 72.40 59.69
N CYS A 52 23.49 72.15 60.14
CA CYS A 52 24.14 72.53 61.42
C CYS A 52 23.78 71.93 62.83
N ASN A 53 24.79 71.21 63.35
CA ASN A 53 25.44 71.29 64.70
C ASN A 53 24.78 70.67 65.96
N GLY A 54 25.56 69.83 66.67
CA GLY A 54 25.35 69.51 68.10
C GLY A 54 25.96 68.19 68.63
N ASP A 55 27.29 68.17 68.86
CA ASP A 55 28.09 67.32 69.78
C ASP A 55 28.02 65.75 69.77
N ASP A 56 29.17 65.12 70.08
CA ASP A 56 29.39 63.66 70.20
C ASP A 56 29.10 63.09 71.62
N PRO A 57 29.19 61.77 71.88
CA PRO A 57 28.30 60.73 71.35
C PRO A 57 27.74 59.81 72.47
N VAL A 58 26.53 59.26 72.29
CA VAL A 58 25.99 58.21 73.18
C VAL A 58 25.38 57.09 72.34
N VAL A 59 25.75 55.84 72.62
CA VAL A 59 25.21 54.64 71.94
C VAL A 59 23.81 54.32 72.50
N PRO A 60 22.74 54.31 71.69
CA PRO A 60 21.41 53.91 72.13
C PRO A 60 21.15 52.45 71.75
N THR A 61 21.22 51.53 72.72
CA THR A 61 20.66 50.19 72.55
C THR A 61 19.14 50.25 72.75
N THR A 62 18.42 50.43 71.65
CA THR A 62 16.95 50.28 71.56
C THR A 62 16.60 48.93 70.91
N PRO A 63 15.43 48.34 71.21
CA PRO A 63 15.23 46.91 71.07
C PRO A 63 15.07 46.46 69.62
N VAL A 64 15.59 45.27 69.32
CA VAL A 64 15.08 44.45 68.23
C VAL A 64 13.66 44.04 68.63
N VAL A 65 12.67 44.45 67.85
CA VAL A 65 11.38 43.77 67.84
C VAL A 65 11.60 42.48 67.07
N GLU A 66 11.31 41.36 67.71
CA GLU A 66 11.25 40.05 67.05
C GLU A 66 10.07 40.12 66.06
N GLU A 67 10.36 40.24 64.76
CA GLU A 67 9.32 40.08 63.75
C GLU A 67 8.81 38.65 63.83
N ALA A 68 7.48 38.50 63.89
CA ALA A 68 6.87 37.18 63.96
C ALA A 68 7.12 36.47 62.64
N ASP A 69 7.80 35.32 62.73
CA ASP A 69 8.07 34.46 61.59
C ASP A 69 6.76 34.05 60.90
N LEU A 70 6.78 33.87 59.58
CA LEU A 70 5.57 33.68 58.77
C LEU A 70 5.60 32.34 58.01
N PRO A 71 4.45 31.69 57.78
CA PRO A 71 4.44 30.42 57.06
C PRO A 71 5.09 30.51 55.67
N PRO A 72 5.87 29.50 55.27
CA PRO A 72 6.69 29.53 54.06
C PRO A 72 5.85 29.71 52.79
N LYS A 73 6.33 30.51 51.84
CA LYS A 73 5.55 30.84 50.63
C LYS A 73 5.83 29.86 49.49
N LEU A 74 4.80 29.13 49.05
CA LEU A 74 4.80 28.40 47.78
C LEU A 74 4.54 29.32 46.58
N VAL A 75 5.19 29.02 45.45
CA VAL A 75 5.05 29.68 44.14
C VAL A 75 5.15 28.59 43.04
N GLY A 76 4.47 28.76 41.91
CA GLY A 76 4.48 27.80 40.79
C GLY A 76 3.40 26.72 40.85
N VAL A 77 2.62 26.68 41.93
CA VAL A 77 1.42 25.82 42.03
C VAL A 77 0.25 26.51 41.32
N THR A 78 0.14 26.27 40.01
CA THR A 78 -0.99 26.64 39.15
C THR A 78 -1.46 25.43 38.37
N ASP A 79 -2.74 25.38 38.03
CA ASP A 79 -3.34 24.29 37.25
C ASP A 79 -2.64 24.12 35.89
N ALA A 80 -2.61 22.89 35.40
CA ALA A 80 -1.90 22.48 34.19
C ALA A 80 -2.80 21.62 33.29
N VAL A 81 -2.57 21.68 31.98
CA VAL A 81 -3.13 20.77 30.99
C VAL A 81 -1.96 20.09 30.27
N ILE A 82 -2.04 18.78 30.12
CA ILE A 82 -1.09 17.94 29.39
C ILE A 82 -1.86 17.07 28.40
N ASN A 83 -1.20 16.62 27.32
CA ASN A 83 -1.78 15.67 26.38
C ASN A 83 -1.75 14.25 26.98
N LEU A 84 -2.46 13.30 26.36
CA LEU A 84 -2.34 11.89 26.70
C LEU A 84 -0.90 11.41 26.45
N GLY A 85 -0.34 10.64 27.37
CA GLY A 85 1.03 10.12 27.30
C GLY A 85 2.16 11.12 27.57
N ASP A 86 1.89 12.43 27.73
CA ASP A 86 2.93 13.41 28.06
C ASP A 86 3.61 13.09 29.41
N GLU A 87 4.95 13.18 29.49
CA GLU A 87 5.67 13.19 30.77
C GLU A 87 5.39 14.49 31.55
N PHE A 88 5.19 14.37 32.87
CA PHE A 88 4.84 15.52 33.71
C PHE A 88 5.54 15.52 35.07
N ASP A 89 6.56 16.37 35.23
CA ASP A 89 7.18 16.62 36.53
C ASP A 89 6.24 17.44 37.43
N VAL A 90 5.76 16.79 38.49
CA VAL A 90 4.91 17.42 39.51
C VAL A 90 5.60 18.57 40.27
N LEU A 91 6.94 18.67 40.25
CA LEU A 91 7.71 19.74 40.89
C LEU A 91 8.24 20.81 39.92
N GLU A 92 8.10 20.66 38.59
CA GLU A 92 8.64 21.66 37.66
C GLU A 92 8.01 23.05 37.90
N GLY A 93 8.89 24.06 37.98
CA GLY A 93 8.52 25.45 38.25
C GLY A 93 8.06 25.73 39.69
N VAL A 94 7.84 24.70 40.52
CA VAL A 94 7.37 24.85 41.90
C VAL A 94 8.54 25.21 42.82
N THR A 95 8.37 26.28 43.59
CA THR A 95 9.38 26.80 44.53
C THR A 95 8.78 27.17 45.87
N ALA A 96 9.59 27.08 46.92
CA ALA A 96 9.24 27.50 48.27
C ALA A 96 10.30 28.44 48.83
N THR A 97 9.86 29.59 49.37
CA THR A 97 10.74 30.57 50.01
C THR A 97 10.14 31.08 51.30
N ASP A 98 10.96 31.16 52.33
CA ASP A 98 10.66 31.79 53.60
C ASP A 98 11.58 33.01 53.87
N ALA A 99 11.19 33.89 54.78
CA ALA A 99 11.92 35.10 55.17
C ALA A 99 13.08 34.85 56.14
N VAL A 100 13.03 33.79 56.96
CA VAL A 100 14.03 33.45 57.98
C VAL A 100 14.88 32.26 57.54
N ASP A 101 14.28 31.17 57.06
CA ASP A 101 14.97 29.97 56.57
C ASP A 101 15.47 30.08 55.12
N GLY A 102 14.95 31.03 54.34
CA GLY A 102 15.37 31.26 52.95
C GLY A 102 14.75 30.29 51.95
N ASN A 103 15.55 29.56 51.16
CA ASN A 103 15.02 28.70 50.09
C ASN A 103 14.69 27.30 50.63
N LEU A 104 13.40 26.96 50.66
CA LEU A 104 12.84 25.70 51.15
C LEU A 104 12.36 24.78 50.01
N THR A 105 12.70 25.07 48.74
CA THR A 105 12.21 24.32 47.57
C THR A 105 12.51 22.82 47.65
N SER A 106 13.68 22.43 48.16
CA SER A 106 14.04 21.01 48.39
C SER A 106 13.30 20.33 49.55
N SER A 107 12.51 21.09 50.32
CA SER A 107 11.70 20.61 51.45
C SER A 107 10.20 20.52 51.13
N ILE A 108 9.82 20.80 49.87
CA ILE A 108 8.46 20.59 49.37
C ILE A 108 8.16 19.08 49.35
N LYS A 109 7.00 18.70 49.90
CA LYS A 109 6.40 17.38 49.79
C LYS A 109 5.25 17.47 48.81
N VAL A 110 5.15 16.51 47.90
CA VAL A 110 4.12 16.47 46.85
C VAL A 110 3.40 15.11 46.89
N PHE A 111 2.09 15.11 46.64
CA PHE A 111 1.27 13.90 46.58
C PHE A 111 0.09 14.06 45.59
N PRO A 112 -0.12 13.14 44.64
CA PRO A 112 0.78 12.04 44.27
C PRO A 112 2.15 12.57 43.77
N THR A 113 3.15 11.70 43.74
CA THR A 113 4.53 12.04 43.29
C THR A 113 4.70 11.98 41.77
N SER A 114 3.66 11.59 41.06
CA SER A 114 3.53 11.55 39.61
C SER A 114 2.05 11.76 39.28
N VAL A 115 1.75 12.18 38.06
CA VAL A 115 0.40 12.09 37.49
C VAL A 115 0.42 10.90 36.53
N ASP A 116 -0.67 10.15 36.46
CA ASP A 116 -0.86 9.18 35.38
C ASP A 116 -1.40 9.93 34.16
N SER A 117 -0.67 9.91 33.05
CA SER A 117 -1.07 10.51 31.79
C SER A 117 -1.53 9.47 30.76
N SER A 118 -1.64 8.19 31.12
CA SER A 118 -2.17 7.14 30.25
C SER A 118 -3.70 7.08 30.22
N GLU A 119 -4.38 7.76 31.14
CA GLU A 119 -5.84 7.91 31.18
C GLU A 119 -6.26 9.40 31.08
N LEU A 120 -7.34 9.69 30.36
CA LEU A 120 -7.94 11.04 30.31
C LEU A 120 -8.64 11.38 31.64
N GLY A 121 -8.42 12.59 32.17
CA GLY A 121 -9.10 13.02 33.40
C GLY A 121 -8.44 14.18 34.14
N GLU A 122 -8.90 14.43 35.37
CA GLU A 122 -8.37 15.48 36.25
C GLU A 122 -7.74 14.88 37.52
N THR A 123 -6.42 15.03 37.67
CA THR A 123 -5.68 14.65 38.89
C THR A 123 -5.36 15.86 39.75
N ALA A 124 -5.75 15.83 41.02
CA ALA A 124 -5.40 16.86 42.00
C ALA A 124 -4.04 16.55 42.67
N VAL A 125 -3.04 17.40 42.44
CA VAL A 125 -1.68 17.28 43.01
C VAL A 125 -1.51 18.27 44.17
N PHE A 126 -1.24 17.75 45.36
CA PHE A 126 -1.13 18.49 46.61
C PHE A 126 0.32 18.74 47.00
N TYR A 127 0.61 19.97 47.44
CA TYR A 127 1.93 20.42 47.87
C TYR A 127 1.89 20.84 49.34
N SER A 128 2.96 20.56 50.07
CA SER A 128 3.12 20.92 51.48
C SER A 128 4.58 21.23 51.79
N VAL A 129 4.86 22.39 52.37
CA VAL A 129 6.21 22.77 52.84
C VAL A 129 6.12 23.31 54.26
N THR A 130 7.06 22.90 55.11
CA THR A 130 7.16 23.26 56.52
C THR A 130 8.49 23.96 56.78
N ASP A 131 8.47 25.07 57.52
CA ASP A 131 9.67 25.78 57.99
C ASP A 131 10.31 25.08 59.22
N SER A 132 11.43 25.62 59.71
CA SER A 132 12.16 25.13 60.88
C SER A 132 11.42 25.35 62.21
N GLN A 133 10.45 26.27 62.23
CA GLN A 133 9.60 26.60 63.38
C GLN A 133 8.33 25.72 63.44
N GLY A 134 8.06 24.95 62.39
CA GLY A 134 6.94 24.03 62.27
C GLY A 134 5.68 24.60 61.59
N GLN A 135 5.73 25.84 61.08
CA GLN A 135 4.61 26.40 60.31
C GLN A 135 4.58 25.75 58.93
N THR A 136 3.38 25.46 58.42
CA THR A 136 3.22 24.70 57.17
C THR A 136 2.26 25.42 56.23
N THR A 137 2.67 25.55 54.97
CA THR A 137 1.83 26.05 53.89
C THR A 137 1.51 24.91 52.94
N THR A 138 0.23 24.78 52.57
CA THR A 138 -0.24 23.84 51.56
C THR A 138 -0.85 24.57 50.36
N ALA A 139 -0.78 23.93 49.20
CA ALA A 139 -1.44 24.33 47.97
C ALA A 139 -1.81 23.06 47.18
N PHE A 140 -2.61 23.19 46.12
CA PHE A 140 -2.82 22.12 45.15
C PHE A 140 -2.97 22.70 43.75
N ARG A 141 -2.64 21.90 42.72
CA ARG A 141 -2.98 22.17 41.32
C ARG A 141 -3.84 21.03 40.77
N VAL A 142 -4.81 21.34 39.92
CA VAL A 142 -5.45 20.35 39.04
C VAL A 142 -4.55 20.15 37.83
N VAL A 143 -4.41 18.89 37.41
CA VAL A 143 -3.69 18.49 36.21
C VAL A 143 -4.69 17.75 35.33
N THR A 144 -5.05 18.37 34.21
CA THR A 144 -6.00 17.79 33.25
C THR A 144 -5.21 17.09 32.15
N VAL A 145 -5.45 15.80 31.98
CA VAL A 145 -4.98 15.01 30.83
C VAL A 145 -6.05 15.11 29.75
N ALA A 146 -5.66 15.59 28.56
CA ALA A 146 -6.57 15.92 27.47
C ALA A 146 -6.09 15.33 26.13
N LEU A 147 -6.98 15.31 25.14
CA LEU A 147 -6.63 14.97 23.76
C LEU A 147 -6.06 16.19 23.02
N ARG A 148 -5.22 15.93 22.03
CA ARG A 148 -4.42 16.92 21.31
C ARG A 148 -5.24 17.63 20.21
N GLU A 149 -5.34 18.96 20.29
CA GLU A 149 -6.05 19.75 19.28
C GLU A 149 -5.41 19.60 17.88
N GLY A 150 -6.24 19.30 16.87
CA GLY A 150 -5.79 19.15 15.47
C GLY A 150 -5.23 17.78 15.12
N TYR A 151 -5.44 16.76 15.95
CA TYR A 151 -5.14 15.35 15.69
C TYR A 151 -6.44 14.56 15.63
N ALA A 152 -6.49 13.48 14.85
CA ALA A 152 -7.69 12.66 14.71
C ALA A 152 -8.04 11.88 16.00
N GLN A 153 -9.34 11.70 16.27
CA GLN A 153 -9.86 11.15 17.52
C GLN A 153 -11.14 10.33 17.30
N GLY A 154 -11.20 9.11 17.85
CA GLY A 154 -12.39 8.27 17.87
C GLY A 154 -12.37 7.13 16.86
N ALA A 155 -13.55 6.58 16.55
CA ALA A 155 -13.70 5.45 15.63
C ALA A 155 -13.89 5.91 14.18
N TYR A 156 -13.16 5.31 13.25
CA TYR A 156 -13.23 5.60 11.82
C TYR A 156 -13.25 4.30 11.00
N ASN A 157 -13.94 4.32 9.87
CA ASN A 157 -13.89 3.28 8.85
C ASN A 157 -14.12 3.92 7.47
N PHE A 158 -13.11 3.86 6.60
CA PHE A 158 -13.13 4.39 5.24
C PHE A 158 -13.13 3.28 4.18
N LYS A 159 -13.29 2.00 4.56
CA LYS A 159 -13.45 0.85 3.63
C LYS A 159 -14.57 1.10 2.61
N PHE A 160 -15.62 1.80 3.05
CA PHE A 160 -16.82 2.14 2.27
C PHE A 160 -17.06 3.66 2.17
N ALA A 161 -15.99 4.45 2.31
CA ALA A 161 -16.01 5.89 2.07
C ALA A 161 -16.07 6.23 0.57
N SER A 162 -16.29 7.52 0.25
CA SER A 162 -16.24 8.01 -1.12
C SER A 162 -14.85 7.84 -1.76
N SER A 163 -14.83 7.71 -3.09
CA SER A 163 -13.61 7.65 -3.90
C SER A 163 -12.62 8.78 -3.56
N GLU A 164 -13.14 10.01 -3.46
CA GLU A 164 -12.39 11.22 -3.09
C GLU A 164 -11.74 11.13 -1.70
N LEU A 165 -12.47 10.67 -0.68
CA LEU A 165 -11.93 10.50 0.67
C LEU A 165 -10.85 9.42 0.70
N ARG A 166 -11.11 8.26 0.08
CA ARG A 166 -10.17 7.14 0.02
C ARG A 166 -8.89 7.52 -0.73
N ASN A 167 -9.00 8.16 -1.90
CA ASN A 167 -7.85 8.65 -2.66
C ASN A 167 -7.08 9.75 -1.92
N THR A 168 -7.75 10.65 -1.20
CA THR A 168 -7.08 11.72 -0.42
C THR A 168 -6.19 11.14 0.68
N PHE A 169 -6.71 10.21 1.47
CA PHE A 169 -5.96 9.53 2.53
C PHE A 169 -4.83 8.66 1.96
N PHE A 170 -5.09 7.93 0.88
CA PHE A 170 -4.09 7.10 0.21
C PHE A 170 -2.95 7.94 -0.42
N ALA A 171 -3.27 9.11 -0.99
CA ALA A 171 -2.29 10.04 -1.53
C ALA A 171 -1.40 10.66 -0.43
N ALA A 172 -1.98 10.99 0.72
CA ALA A 172 -1.23 11.47 1.89
C ALA A 172 -0.28 10.39 2.43
N ALA A 173 -0.71 9.13 2.47
CA ALA A 173 0.12 7.99 2.85
C ALA A 173 1.30 7.76 1.89
N GLU A 174 1.08 7.70 0.57
CA GLU A 174 2.19 7.57 -0.38
C GLU A 174 3.13 8.79 -0.35
N ARG A 175 2.58 9.99 -0.19
CA ARG A 175 3.38 11.21 -0.06
C ARG A 175 4.35 11.13 1.11
N TRP A 176 3.88 10.65 2.27
CA TRP A 176 4.71 10.45 3.45
C TRP A 176 5.82 9.40 3.21
N LEU A 177 5.50 8.29 2.55
CA LEU A 177 6.49 7.25 2.18
C LEU A 177 7.61 7.78 1.27
N LEU A 178 7.32 8.79 0.44
CA LEU A 178 8.27 9.46 -0.46
C LEU A 178 9.10 10.56 0.25
N ASP A 179 8.48 11.38 1.10
CA ASP A 179 9.18 12.46 1.82
C ASP A 179 10.11 11.95 2.93
N THR A 180 9.75 10.84 3.57
CA THR A 180 10.57 10.18 4.62
C THR A 180 11.58 9.21 4.05
N GLY A 181 11.27 8.55 2.93
CA GLY A 181 12.01 7.37 2.45
C GLY A 181 11.58 6.06 3.10
N ALA A 182 10.53 6.04 3.95
CA ALA A 182 10.01 4.82 4.58
C ALA A 182 9.59 3.76 3.56
N GLY A 183 9.06 4.18 2.40
CA GLY A 183 8.78 3.25 1.30
C GLY A 183 10.01 2.73 0.56
N GLY A 184 11.22 3.18 0.89
CA GLY A 184 12.39 3.07 0.01
C GLY A 184 12.25 3.94 -1.24
N VAL A 185 13.32 4.10 -2.00
CA VAL A 185 13.33 4.96 -3.21
C VAL A 185 12.81 4.18 -4.42
N PRO A 186 11.71 4.58 -5.08
CA PRO A 186 11.28 3.97 -6.34
C PRO A 186 12.37 4.11 -7.42
N LEU A 187 12.57 3.07 -8.22
CA LEU A 187 13.58 3.01 -9.28
C LEU A 187 12.94 2.88 -10.67
N PHE A 188 12.11 1.84 -10.84
CA PHE A 188 11.46 1.48 -12.10
C PHE A 188 10.26 0.55 -11.84
N ALA A 189 9.30 0.48 -12.76
CA ALA A 189 8.27 -0.57 -12.77
C ALA A 189 8.71 -1.71 -13.68
N ASN A 190 8.29 -2.94 -13.37
CA ASN A 190 8.37 -4.04 -14.34
C ASN A 190 7.50 -3.71 -15.56
N ALA A 191 7.98 -4.09 -16.75
CA ALA A 191 7.23 -3.98 -17.98
C ALA A 191 7.40 -5.24 -18.83
N GLY A 192 6.32 -5.68 -19.47
CA GLY A 192 6.37 -6.67 -20.52
C GLY A 192 6.47 -6.03 -21.90
N PHE A 193 6.92 -6.80 -22.87
CA PHE A 193 6.75 -6.50 -24.29
C PHE A 193 5.97 -7.63 -24.94
N SER A 194 4.84 -7.29 -25.55
CA SER A 194 4.05 -8.19 -26.39
C SER A 194 4.17 -7.76 -27.85
N MET A 195 4.10 -8.73 -28.77
CA MET A 195 3.93 -8.46 -30.19
C MET A 195 2.79 -9.32 -30.71
N PHE A 196 1.96 -8.72 -31.57
CA PHE A 196 0.75 -9.33 -32.13
C PHE A 196 0.88 -9.46 -33.66
N SER A 197 0.29 -10.52 -34.23
CA SER A 197 0.36 -10.78 -35.67
C SER A 197 -0.50 -9.78 -36.45
N ASP A 198 -0.13 -9.53 -37.71
CA ASP A 198 -0.82 -8.55 -38.58
C ASP A 198 -2.31 -8.89 -38.87
N ARG A 199 -2.80 -10.07 -38.45
CA ARG A 199 -4.22 -10.42 -38.49
C ARG A 199 -5.01 -10.07 -37.23
N MET A 200 -4.35 -9.79 -36.10
CA MET A 200 -5.00 -9.39 -34.85
C MET A 200 -5.50 -7.95 -34.93
N ALA A 201 -6.79 -7.73 -34.68
CA ALA A 201 -7.39 -6.43 -34.47
C ALA A 201 -7.79 -6.31 -32.99
N LEU A 202 -6.88 -5.72 -32.20
CA LEU A 202 -7.03 -5.54 -30.75
C LEU A 202 -8.25 -4.67 -30.42
N VAL A 203 -8.93 -5.01 -29.33
CA VAL A 203 -10.08 -4.22 -28.84
C VAL A 203 -9.65 -2.92 -28.15
N SER A 204 -8.43 -2.88 -27.60
CA SER A 204 -7.78 -1.67 -27.08
C SER A 204 -6.36 -1.50 -27.64
N GLU A 205 -5.97 -0.26 -27.93
CA GLU A 205 -4.61 0.10 -28.36
C GLU A 205 -3.64 0.27 -27.18
N THR A 206 -4.16 0.43 -25.95
CA THR A 206 -3.46 0.61 -24.68
C THR A 206 -3.82 -0.51 -23.70
N SER A 207 -2.88 -0.93 -22.86
CA SER A 207 -3.15 -1.96 -21.85
C SER A 207 -3.92 -1.35 -20.68
N LEU A 208 -5.11 -1.87 -20.39
CA LEU A 208 -5.92 -1.47 -19.24
C LEU A 208 -5.58 -2.33 -18.00
N PRO A 209 -5.84 -1.82 -16.78
CA PRO A 209 -5.93 -2.67 -15.58
C PRO A 209 -6.92 -3.82 -15.79
N VAL A 210 -6.62 -4.99 -15.22
CA VAL A 210 -7.38 -6.26 -15.34
C VAL A 210 -7.45 -6.85 -16.76
N LEU A 211 -7.98 -6.11 -17.74
CA LEU A 211 -8.29 -6.62 -19.08
C LEU A 211 -7.08 -6.59 -20.05
N GLY A 212 -6.02 -5.85 -19.73
CA GLY A 212 -4.86 -5.68 -20.60
C GLY A 212 -5.24 -5.08 -21.96
N PHE A 213 -4.77 -5.68 -23.05
CA PHE A 213 -5.20 -5.32 -24.42
C PHE A 213 -6.55 -5.95 -24.83
N GLY A 214 -7.23 -6.66 -23.92
CA GLY A 214 -8.55 -7.26 -24.17
C GLY A 214 -8.54 -8.40 -25.19
N ILE A 215 -7.54 -9.28 -25.12
CA ILE A 215 -7.29 -10.29 -26.16
C ILE A 215 -8.50 -11.20 -26.41
N ALA A 216 -9.26 -11.58 -25.38
CA ALA A 216 -10.45 -12.42 -25.53
C ALA A 216 -11.57 -11.77 -26.39
N TRP A 217 -11.80 -10.46 -26.22
CA TRP A 217 -12.80 -9.67 -26.98
C TRP A 217 -12.21 -8.98 -28.22
N SER A 218 -10.98 -9.32 -28.60
CA SER A 218 -10.34 -8.85 -29.83
C SER A 218 -10.79 -9.67 -31.05
N THR A 219 -10.57 -9.16 -32.26
CA THR A 219 -11.06 -9.78 -33.50
C THR A 219 -9.91 -10.10 -34.45
N MET A 220 -10.19 -10.83 -35.54
CA MET A 220 -9.19 -11.08 -36.60
C MET A 220 -9.65 -10.54 -37.95
N THR A 221 -8.71 -9.96 -38.70
CA THR A 221 -8.95 -9.43 -40.05
C THR A 221 -8.93 -10.50 -41.15
N ALA A 222 -8.50 -11.72 -40.82
CA ALA A 222 -8.35 -12.84 -41.75
C ALA A 222 -8.52 -14.20 -41.05
N ASP A 223 -9.13 -15.15 -41.77
CA ASP A 223 -9.38 -16.51 -41.27
C ASP A 223 -8.13 -17.41 -41.33
N ASP A 224 -8.22 -18.59 -40.74
CA ASP A 224 -7.09 -19.53 -40.61
C ASP A 224 -6.58 -20.05 -41.96
N SER A 225 -7.33 -19.91 -43.07
CA SER A 225 -6.84 -20.28 -44.42
C SER A 225 -5.75 -19.34 -44.94
N THR A 226 -5.54 -18.19 -44.29
CA THR A 226 -4.48 -17.23 -44.61
C THR A 226 -3.16 -17.50 -43.88
N VAL A 227 -3.15 -18.42 -42.90
CA VAL A 227 -1.97 -18.78 -42.09
C VAL A 227 -1.67 -20.28 -42.19
N LEU A 228 -0.53 -20.69 -41.66
CA LEU A 228 -0.20 -22.09 -41.44
C LEU A 228 -0.61 -22.53 -40.02
N VAL A 229 -1.15 -23.73 -39.94
CA VAL A 229 -1.38 -24.50 -38.72
C VAL A 229 -0.59 -25.79 -38.90
N GLU A 230 0.46 -25.98 -38.09
CA GLU A 230 1.33 -27.17 -38.12
C GLU A 230 1.93 -27.45 -39.53
N GLY A 231 2.26 -26.37 -40.26
CA GLY A 231 2.83 -26.43 -41.62
C GLY A 231 1.82 -26.67 -42.75
N VAL A 232 0.52 -26.76 -42.46
CA VAL A 232 -0.57 -26.92 -43.42
C VAL A 232 -1.43 -25.66 -43.43
N ALA A 233 -2.03 -25.28 -44.57
CA ALA A 233 -2.97 -24.15 -44.60
C ALA A 233 -4.20 -24.44 -43.71
N GLY A 234 -4.60 -23.47 -42.89
CA GLY A 234 -5.74 -23.62 -41.97
C GLY A 234 -7.10 -23.64 -42.68
N GLN A 235 -8.17 -23.75 -41.89
CA GLN A 235 -9.53 -23.92 -42.41
C GLN A 235 -10.20 -22.56 -42.69
N ALA A 236 -10.78 -22.42 -43.88
CA ALA A 236 -11.56 -21.23 -44.22
C ALA A 236 -12.81 -21.13 -43.32
N GLY A 237 -13.11 -19.92 -42.85
CA GLY A 237 -14.19 -19.67 -41.88
C GLY A 237 -13.88 -20.07 -40.43
N LYS A 238 -12.64 -20.45 -40.10
CA LYS A 238 -12.16 -20.58 -38.72
C LYS A 238 -11.26 -19.41 -38.33
N TYR A 239 -11.38 -18.98 -37.09
CA TYR A 239 -10.57 -17.94 -36.45
C TYR A 239 -10.04 -18.52 -35.15
N THR A 240 -8.87 -19.13 -35.19
CA THR A 240 -8.25 -19.78 -34.03
C THR A 240 -7.19 -18.86 -33.43
N TYR A 241 -7.33 -18.44 -32.17
CA TYR A 241 -6.25 -17.69 -31.50
C TYR A 241 -5.09 -18.64 -31.16
N ARG A 242 -3.89 -18.31 -31.65
CA ARG A 242 -2.68 -19.14 -31.49
C ARG A 242 -1.68 -18.44 -30.58
N ALA A 243 -1.26 -19.10 -29.50
CA ALA A 243 -0.19 -18.61 -28.62
C ALA A 243 0.63 -19.79 -28.06
N ALA A 244 1.58 -19.51 -27.18
CA ALA A 244 2.42 -20.55 -26.59
C ALA A 244 2.63 -20.36 -25.08
N LEU A 245 2.47 -21.44 -24.33
CA LEU A 245 2.68 -21.54 -22.89
C LEU A 245 4.14 -21.91 -22.59
N GLY A 246 4.65 -21.46 -21.44
CA GLY A 246 6.05 -21.67 -21.03
C GLY A 246 6.35 -23.06 -20.45
N SER A 247 5.33 -23.81 -20.06
CA SER A 247 5.41 -25.16 -19.52
C SER A 247 4.12 -25.92 -19.80
N ASN A 248 4.09 -27.22 -19.55
CA ASN A 248 2.84 -27.96 -19.47
C ASN A 248 2.02 -27.46 -18.25
N PRO A 249 0.68 -27.37 -18.32
CA PRO A 249 -0.14 -27.10 -17.14
C PRO A 249 -0.06 -28.27 -16.14
N THR A 250 -0.25 -27.98 -14.86
CA THR A 250 -0.14 -28.96 -13.77
C THR A 250 -1.46 -29.68 -13.49
N THR A 251 -2.60 -29.06 -13.83
CA THR A 251 -3.96 -29.60 -13.65
C THR A 251 -4.97 -28.83 -14.52
N PHE A 252 -6.16 -29.39 -14.67
CA PHE A 252 -7.37 -28.74 -15.17
C PHE A 252 -8.44 -28.57 -14.07
N ASN A 253 -8.15 -28.96 -12.83
CA ASN A 253 -9.01 -28.64 -11.67
C ASN A 253 -8.72 -27.18 -11.23
N PRO A 254 -9.71 -26.27 -11.29
CA PRO A 254 -9.48 -24.84 -11.04
C PRO A 254 -9.09 -24.49 -9.61
N TRP A 255 -9.54 -25.28 -8.64
CA TRP A 255 -9.22 -25.13 -7.22
C TRP A 255 -7.75 -25.46 -6.92
N LEU A 256 -7.12 -26.29 -7.76
CA LEU A 256 -5.75 -26.78 -7.58
C LEU A 256 -4.73 -26.08 -8.51
N ALA A 257 -5.19 -25.17 -9.38
CA ALA A 257 -4.37 -24.40 -10.29
C ALA A 257 -3.50 -23.37 -9.53
N ASN A 258 -2.20 -23.63 -9.44
CA ASN A 258 -1.28 -22.93 -8.54
C ASN A 258 -0.19 -22.09 -9.24
N ASP A 259 -0.26 -21.97 -10.56
CA ASP A 259 0.70 -21.25 -11.38
C ASP A 259 0.00 -20.52 -12.55
N SER A 260 0.69 -19.56 -13.17
CA SER A 260 0.13 -18.76 -14.26
C SER A 260 -0.14 -19.59 -15.52
N THR A 261 0.77 -20.49 -15.89
CA THR A 261 0.62 -21.33 -17.09
C THR A 261 -0.62 -22.22 -17.00
N THR A 262 -0.88 -22.79 -15.83
CA THR A 262 -2.09 -23.57 -15.55
C THR A 262 -3.33 -22.68 -15.51
N SER A 263 -3.24 -21.47 -14.97
CA SER A 263 -4.35 -20.50 -14.99
C SER A 263 -4.73 -20.06 -16.42
N ASP A 264 -3.74 -19.79 -17.28
CA ASP A 264 -3.92 -19.46 -18.70
C ASP A 264 -4.53 -20.62 -19.49
N ALA A 265 -4.19 -21.87 -19.13
CA ALA A 265 -4.71 -23.08 -19.76
C ALA A 265 -6.16 -23.42 -19.37
N ILE A 266 -6.61 -23.09 -18.17
CA ILE A 266 -8.00 -23.35 -17.75
C ILE A 266 -8.97 -22.22 -18.11
N ALA A 267 -8.50 -20.97 -18.12
CA ALA A 267 -9.35 -19.79 -18.32
C ALA A 267 -10.33 -19.86 -19.53
N PRO A 268 -9.97 -20.42 -20.71
CA PRO A 268 -10.90 -20.48 -21.84
C PRO A 268 -12.17 -21.32 -21.59
N PHE A 269 -12.11 -22.35 -20.72
CA PHE A 269 -13.24 -23.26 -20.49
C PHE A 269 -14.03 -23.00 -19.21
N MET A 270 -13.80 -21.85 -18.58
CA MET A 270 -14.33 -21.49 -17.27
C MET A 270 -15.18 -20.22 -17.26
N SER A 271 -16.01 -20.09 -16.22
CA SER A 271 -16.72 -18.87 -15.86
C SER A 271 -17.04 -18.88 -14.36
N ALA A 272 -16.83 -17.77 -13.67
CA ALA A 272 -17.30 -17.59 -12.30
C ALA A 272 -18.74 -17.02 -12.27
N LEU A 273 -19.28 -16.76 -11.07
CA LEU A 273 -20.60 -16.13 -10.90
C LEU A 273 -20.61 -14.71 -11.47
N TYR A 274 -19.51 -13.96 -11.30
CA TYR A 274 -19.31 -12.64 -11.90
C TYR A 274 -18.09 -12.65 -12.82
N GLY A 275 -18.00 -11.68 -13.74
CA GLY A 275 -16.90 -11.56 -14.69
C GLY A 275 -16.59 -10.12 -15.06
N PHE A 276 -15.30 -9.82 -15.23
CA PHE A 276 -14.86 -8.54 -15.78
C PHE A 276 -15.07 -8.50 -17.28
N LYS A 277 -15.79 -7.49 -17.77
CA LYS A 277 -15.97 -7.19 -19.20
C LYS A 277 -15.57 -5.74 -19.47
N PHE A 278 -15.41 -5.35 -20.73
CA PHE A 278 -15.19 -3.95 -21.07
C PHE A 278 -16.43 -3.08 -20.76
N ASN A 279 -16.20 -1.85 -20.31
CA ASN A 279 -17.24 -0.82 -20.27
C ASN A 279 -17.67 -0.38 -21.70
N GLU A 280 -18.77 0.38 -21.83
CA GLU A 280 -19.40 0.69 -23.14
C GLU A 280 -18.45 1.41 -24.13
N ASP A 281 -17.60 2.32 -23.64
CA ASP A 281 -16.63 3.07 -24.45
C ASP A 281 -15.26 2.36 -24.58
N LYS A 282 -15.08 1.24 -23.87
CA LYS A 282 -13.90 0.37 -23.86
C LYS A 282 -12.62 1.01 -23.30
N THR A 283 -12.74 2.04 -22.47
CA THR A 283 -11.60 2.66 -21.76
C THR A 283 -11.31 2.01 -20.40
N GLY A 284 -12.19 1.16 -19.89
CA GLY A 284 -12.08 0.51 -18.59
C GLY A 284 -12.81 -0.84 -18.57
N TYR A 285 -13.19 -1.28 -17.37
CA TYR A 285 -13.98 -2.50 -17.18
C TYR A 285 -15.32 -2.21 -16.48
N VAL A 286 -16.22 -3.18 -16.52
CA VAL A 286 -17.33 -3.39 -15.58
C VAL A 286 -17.23 -4.80 -15.01
N LEU A 287 -17.81 -5.01 -13.83
CA LEU A 287 -17.89 -6.32 -13.20
C LEU A 287 -19.38 -6.71 -13.08
N GLU A 288 -19.81 -7.70 -13.88
CA GLU A 288 -21.22 -8.05 -14.05
C GLU A 288 -21.48 -9.55 -13.89
N GLY A 289 -22.76 -9.94 -13.77
CA GLY A 289 -23.17 -11.33 -13.60
C GLY A 289 -22.91 -12.19 -14.84
N ALA A 290 -22.05 -13.19 -14.69
CA ALA A 290 -21.75 -14.20 -15.70
C ALA A 290 -22.61 -15.45 -15.46
N LEU A 291 -22.20 -16.37 -14.58
CA LEU A 291 -23.08 -17.48 -14.14
C LEU A 291 -24.15 -17.01 -13.13
N ALA A 292 -24.00 -15.82 -12.53
CA ALA A 292 -25.09 -15.13 -11.83
C ALA A 292 -26.03 -14.44 -12.84
N SER A 293 -27.32 -14.35 -12.50
CA SER A 293 -28.33 -13.65 -13.31
C SER A 293 -28.51 -12.16 -12.95
N GLY A 294 -27.85 -11.67 -11.90
CA GLY A 294 -27.87 -10.27 -11.48
C GLY A 294 -26.88 -9.98 -10.35
N ASP A 295 -26.87 -8.73 -9.88
CA ASP A 295 -26.10 -8.29 -8.70
C ASP A 295 -26.54 -9.04 -7.42
N PRO A 296 -25.65 -9.17 -6.41
CA PRO A 296 -25.98 -9.80 -5.15
C PRO A 296 -27.00 -8.94 -4.37
N VAL A 297 -27.97 -9.59 -3.74
CA VAL A 297 -29.04 -8.94 -2.96
C VAL A 297 -28.70 -9.05 -1.46
N PRO A 298 -28.60 -7.95 -0.71
CA PRO A 298 -28.26 -7.99 0.71
C PRO A 298 -29.46 -8.47 1.55
N VAL A 299 -29.16 -8.94 2.75
CA VAL A 299 -30.12 -9.24 3.83
C VAL A 299 -29.74 -8.39 5.04
N ASP A 300 -30.72 -7.87 5.78
CA ASP A 300 -30.50 -6.97 6.93
C ASP A 300 -29.51 -5.82 6.63
N GLU A 301 -29.73 -5.18 5.47
CA GLU A 301 -28.84 -4.19 4.89
C GLU A 301 -28.67 -2.91 5.74
N THR A 302 -27.48 -2.31 5.67
CA THR A 302 -27.22 -0.94 6.13
C THR A 302 -26.79 -0.09 4.95
N VAL A 303 -27.47 1.04 4.74
CA VAL A 303 -27.10 2.04 3.73
C VAL A 303 -26.33 3.15 4.44
N LEU A 304 -25.09 3.38 4.03
CA LEU A 304 -24.22 4.42 4.57
C LEU A 304 -24.58 5.80 3.99
N ASP A 305 -24.13 6.88 4.63
CA ASP A 305 -24.33 8.26 4.13
C ASP A 305 -23.66 8.50 2.76
N THR A 306 -22.69 7.67 2.37
CA THR A 306 -22.10 7.63 1.02
C THR A 306 -23.03 7.07 -0.05
N GLY A 307 -24.18 6.50 0.34
CA GLY A 307 -25.10 5.77 -0.53
C GLY A 307 -24.67 4.32 -0.82
N ILE A 308 -23.55 3.85 -0.27
CA ILE A 308 -23.09 2.47 -0.40
C ILE A 308 -23.89 1.58 0.55
N THR A 309 -24.48 0.52 0.01
CA THR A 309 -25.12 -0.54 0.79
C THR A 309 -24.09 -1.58 1.23
N ILE A 310 -24.06 -1.86 2.53
CA ILE A 310 -23.26 -2.91 3.16
C ILE A 310 -24.16 -3.94 3.84
N SER A 311 -23.67 -5.18 3.93
CA SER A 311 -24.24 -6.22 4.78
C SER A 311 -23.20 -7.31 5.05
N LYS A 312 -23.45 -8.11 6.10
CA LYS A 312 -22.80 -9.39 6.36
C LYS A 312 -23.44 -10.56 5.62
N ILE A 313 -24.65 -10.43 5.09
CA ILE A 313 -25.38 -11.53 4.42
C ILE A 313 -25.81 -11.10 3.02
N TRP A 314 -25.41 -11.87 2.00
CA TRP A 314 -25.68 -11.58 0.60
C TRP A 314 -26.17 -12.82 -0.17
N ARG A 315 -27.22 -12.62 -0.98
CA ARG A 315 -27.87 -13.64 -1.82
C ARG A 315 -27.51 -13.44 -3.28
N VAL A 316 -26.86 -14.42 -3.90
CA VAL A 316 -26.47 -14.40 -5.31
C VAL A 316 -27.43 -15.24 -6.14
N PRO A 317 -28.17 -14.65 -7.10
CA PRO A 317 -29.07 -15.40 -7.95
C PRO A 317 -28.28 -16.10 -9.06
N VAL A 318 -28.38 -17.43 -9.16
CA VAL A 318 -27.78 -18.20 -10.25
C VAL A 318 -28.59 -17.97 -11.55
N ARG A 319 -27.99 -18.18 -12.72
CA ARG A 319 -28.66 -18.07 -14.01
C ARG A 319 -29.36 -19.38 -14.37
N GLU A 320 -30.65 -19.32 -14.72
CA GLU A 320 -31.39 -20.46 -15.27
C GLU A 320 -30.85 -20.87 -16.66
N GLY A 321 -30.89 -22.17 -16.97
CA GLY A 321 -30.54 -22.68 -18.30
C GLY A 321 -29.03 -22.68 -18.62
N LEU A 322 -28.17 -22.62 -17.59
CA LEU A 322 -26.77 -22.98 -17.70
C LEU A 322 -26.65 -24.50 -17.91
N THR A 323 -25.74 -24.95 -18.79
CA THR A 323 -25.57 -26.39 -19.08
C THR A 323 -24.09 -26.75 -19.19
N TRP A 324 -23.70 -27.83 -18.51
CA TRP A 324 -22.38 -28.44 -18.56
C TRP A 324 -22.00 -28.89 -19.98
N SER A 325 -20.72 -28.72 -20.33
CA SER A 325 -20.09 -29.29 -21.51
C SER A 325 -18.99 -30.28 -21.14
N PHE A 326 -18.79 -31.30 -21.96
CA PHE A 326 -17.89 -32.43 -21.69
C PHE A 326 -17.09 -32.78 -22.96
N HIS A 327 -15.92 -33.41 -22.80
CA HIS A 327 -15.20 -33.95 -23.94
C HIS A 327 -16.00 -35.05 -24.65
N SER A 328 -15.91 -35.11 -25.98
CA SER A 328 -16.73 -35.95 -26.87
C SER A 328 -16.72 -37.47 -26.62
N SER A 329 -15.84 -37.97 -25.76
CA SER A 329 -15.74 -39.38 -25.36
C SER A 329 -16.36 -39.70 -23.98
N VAL A 330 -16.84 -38.71 -23.24
CA VAL A 330 -17.50 -38.90 -21.94
C VAL A 330 -18.92 -39.44 -22.17
N ASP A 331 -19.26 -40.54 -21.49
CA ASP A 331 -20.63 -41.06 -21.46
C ASP A 331 -21.42 -40.34 -20.37
N THR A 332 -22.17 -39.31 -20.76
CA THR A 332 -23.02 -38.50 -19.87
C THR A 332 -24.41 -39.12 -19.64
N THR A 333 -24.61 -40.41 -19.98
CA THR A 333 -25.91 -41.08 -19.87
C THR A 333 -26.36 -41.17 -18.41
N GLY A 334 -27.26 -40.26 -18.02
CA GLY A 334 -27.84 -40.21 -16.68
C GLY A 334 -27.07 -39.31 -15.70
N PHE A 335 -26.15 -38.47 -16.19
CA PHE A 335 -25.72 -37.28 -15.46
C PHE A 335 -26.86 -36.24 -15.45
N ASP A 336 -26.92 -35.39 -14.44
CA ASP A 336 -27.49 -34.06 -14.64
C ASP A 336 -26.54 -33.21 -15.51
N LEU A 337 -27.13 -32.35 -16.34
CA LEU A 337 -26.43 -31.51 -17.30
C LEU A 337 -26.65 -30.03 -17.02
N ASP A 338 -27.64 -29.64 -16.23
CA ASP A 338 -27.85 -28.24 -15.87
C ASP A 338 -26.81 -27.80 -14.81
N ILE A 339 -26.56 -26.50 -14.67
CA ILE A 339 -25.71 -25.94 -13.62
C ILE A 339 -26.58 -25.09 -12.68
N THR A 340 -26.61 -25.47 -11.41
CA THR A 340 -27.55 -25.00 -10.39
C THR A 340 -26.83 -24.38 -9.19
N ALA A 341 -27.56 -23.89 -8.18
CA ALA A 341 -26.94 -23.50 -6.91
C ALA A 341 -26.34 -24.70 -6.14
N GLU A 342 -26.87 -25.92 -6.37
CA GLU A 342 -26.39 -27.16 -5.75
C GLU A 342 -24.98 -27.50 -6.22
N ASP A 343 -24.66 -27.37 -7.52
CA ASP A 343 -23.30 -27.57 -8.06
C ASP A 343 -22.25 -26.69 -7.35
N PHE A 344 -22.57 -25.43 -7.05
CA PHE A 344 -21.65 -24.53 -6.34
C PHE A 344 -21.47 -24.95 -4.88
N VAL A 345 -22.56 -25.17 -4.15
CA VAL A 345 -22.51 -25.49 -2.71
C VAL A 345 -21.85 -26.84 -2.45
N ASP A 346 -22.15 -27.87 -3.25
CA ASP A 346 -21.46 -29.16 -3.17
C ASP A 346 -19.98 -29.06 -3.57
N THR A 347 -19.63 -28.23 -4.55
CA THR A 347 -18.22 -27.97 -4.89
C THR A 347 -17.48 -27.28 -3.74
N TYR A 348 -18.10 -26.31 -3.08
CA TYR A 348 -17.51 -25.62 -1.93
C TYR A 348 -17.31 -26.55 -0.75
N LYS A 349 -18.30 -27.42 -0.47
CA LYS A 349 -18.20 -28.45 0.55
C LYS A 349 -17.11 -29.47 0.25
N LEU A 350 -17.05 -29.98 -0.98
CA LEU A 350 -15.99 -30.89 -1.43
C LEU A 350 -14.59 -30.25 -1.33
N ALA A 351 -14.47 -28.96 -1.66
CA ALA A 351 -13.22 -28.22 -1.53
C ALA A 351 -12.80 -28.04 -0.07
N LEU A 352 -13.75 -27.76 0.84
CA LEU A 352 -13.53 -27.70 2.28
C LEU A 352 -13.18 -29.07 2.88
N ASP A 353 -13.85 -30.14 2.46
CA ASP A 353 -13.59 -31.52 2.91
C ASP A 353 -12.17 -31.99 2.51
N LEU A 354 -11.78 -31.75 1.25
CA LEU A 354 -10.52 -32.22 0.69
C LEU A 354 -9.35 -31.24 0.89
N GLY A 355 -9.61 -30.01 1.33
CA GLY A 355 -8.61 -28.95 1.44
C GLY A 355 -8.10 -28.47 0.08
N TRP A 356 -9.00 -28.38 -0.92
CA TRP A 356 -8.68 -27.88 -2.26
C TRP A 356 -8.49 -26.37 -2.25
N PHE A 357 -7.32 -25.92 -1.81
CA PHE A 357 -6.96 -24.51 -1.82
C PHE A 357 -5.70 -24.28 -2.62
N ARG A 358 -5.59 -23.07 -3.19
CA ARG A 358 -4.33 -22.65 -3.82
C ARG A 358 -3.26 -22.54 -2.73
N ALA A 359 -2.06 -23.04 -3.01
CA ALA A 359 -0.92 -23.03 -2.10
C ALA A 359 -0.50 -21.61 -1.67
N ILE A 360 -0.88 -20.60 -2.46
CA ILE A 360 -0.69 -19.17 -2.14
C ILE A 360 -1.84 -18.61 -1.29
N SER A 361 -3.07 -19.12 -1.43
CA SER A 361 -4.22 -18.62 -0.64
C SER A 361 -4.42 -19.36 0.69
N GLY A 362 -3.96 -20.61 0.82
CA GLY A 362 -4.05 -21.40 2.06
C GLY A 362 -5.47 -21.72 2.54
N GLY A 363 -6.50 -21.38 1.75
CA GLY A 363 -7.91 -21.41 2.15
C GLY A 363 -8.58 -20.04 2.28
N GLY A 364 -7.83 -18.96 2.05
CA GLY A 364 -8.29 -17.57 2.01
C GLY A 364 -9.39 -17.22 0.99
N HIS A 365 -9.98 -18.20 0.31
CA HIS A 365 -11.27 -18.02 -0.37
C HIS A 365 -12.46 -18.04 0.62
N PHE A 366 -12.29 -18.56 1.84
CA PHE A 366 -13.37 -18.63 2.83
C PHE A 366 -13.02 -18.08 4.23
N TRP A 367 -11.75 -17.78 4.53
CA TRP A 367 -11.33 -17.25 5.84
C TRP A 367 -10.14 -16.27 5.78
N ALA A 368 -9.93 -15.60 4.65
CA ALA A 368 -9.05 -14.43 4.63
C ALA A 368 -9.77 -13.23 5.27
N SER A 369 -9.03 -12.32 5.89
CA SER A 369 -9.57 -11.10 6.53
C SER A 369 -10.39 -10.19 5.59
N SER A 370 -10.21 -10.32 4.27
CA SER A 370 -10.99 -9.61 3.25
C SER A 370 -12.31 -10.28 2.85
N ASN A 371 -12.51 -11.56 3.17
CA ASN A 371 -13.68 -12.37 2.81
C ASN A 371 -13.90 -13.59 3.74
N PRO A 372 -14.02 -13.40 5.07
CA PRO A 372 -14.26 -14.48 6.02
C PRO A 372 -15.73 -14.89 6.02
N ILE A 373 -16.00 -16.16 5.73
CA ILE A 373 -17.31 -16.80 5.80
C ILE A 373 -17.46 -17.46 7.17
N VAL A 374 -18.59 -17.22 7.84
CA VAL A 374 -18.88 -17.75 9.17
C VAL A 374 -18.70 -19.28 9.19
N GLY A 375 -17.97 -19.79 10.18
CA GLY A 375 -17.80 -21.22 10.44
C GLY A 375 -16.95 -22.00 9.43
N ALA A 376 -16.54 -21.41 8.30
CA ALA A 376 -15.87 -22.16 7.22
C ALA A 376 -14.49 -22.71 7.63
N GLN A 377 -13.73 -21.98 8.46
CA GLN A 377 -12.46 -22.48 8.99
C GLN A 377 -12.68 -23.57 10.06
N ASP A 378 -13.63 -23.37 10.98
CA ASP A 378 -13.93 -24.32 12.05
C ASP A 378 -14.43 -25.66 11.50
N TYR A 379 -15.31 -25.63 10.48
CA TYR A 379 -15.68 -26.81 9.69
C TYR A 379 -14.45 -27.53 9.11
N ARG A 380 -13.53 -26.78 8.50
CA ARG A 380 -12.30 -27.34 7.92
C ARG A 380 -11.44 -28.02 8.99
N ASP A 381 -11.23 -27.36 10.12
CA ASP A 381 -10.38 -27.86 11.20
C ASP A 381 -11.02 -29.09 11.89
N LYS A 382 -12.34 -29.11 12.08
CA LYS A 382 -13.12 -30.29 12.50
C LYS A 382 -12.99 -31.46 11.52
N VAL A 383 -13.07 -31.24 10.20
CA VAL A 383 -12.84 -32.30 9.18
C VAL A 383 -11.43 -32.87 9.27
N VAL A 384 -10.41 -32.02 9.49
CA VAL A 384 -9.01 -32.46 9.64
C VAL A 384 -8.77 -33.22 10.94
N ALA A 385 -9.39 -32.80 12.05
CA ALA A 385 -9.32 -33.48 13.33
C ALA A 385 -10.02 -34.85 13.31
N ALA A 386 -11.17 -34.93 12.61
CA ALA A 386 -12.03 -36.11 12.51
C ALA A 386 -12.43 -36.70 13.89
N ASP A 387 -12.69 -35.83 14.87
CA ASP A 387 -13.12 -36.24 16.21
C ASP A 387 -14.60 -36.69 16.17
N PRO A 388 -14.93 -37.93 16.59
CA PRO A 388 -16.32 -38.40 16.62
C PRO A 388 -17.19 -37.77 17.72
N GLU A 389 -16.61 -37.05 18.69
CA GLU A 389 -17.35 -36.32 19.72
C GLU A 389 -17.60 -34.83 19.34
N ASP A 390 -16.87 -34.31 18.33
CA ASP A 390 -17.03 -32.96 17.76
C ASP A 390 -16.93 -32.98 16.22
N PRO A 391 -17.92 -33.57 15.52
CA PRO A 391 -17.90 -33.73 14.07
C PRO A 391 -18.21 -32.42 13.35
N ALA A 392 -17.59 -32.20 12.19
CA ALA A 392 -17.91 -31.08 11.31
C ALA A 392 -19.36 -31.14 10.81
N ASP A 393 -20.13 -30.06 11.03
CA ASP A 393 -21.50 -29.91 10.52
C ASP A 393 -21.55 -28.78 9.49
N TRP A 394 -22.18 -29.03 8.34
CA TRP A 394 -22.31 -28.04 7.28
C TRP A 394 -23.32 -26.95 7.62
N ASP A 395 -24.29 -27.24 8.49
CA ASP A 395 -25.27 -26.25 8.96
C ASP A 395 -24.63 -25.16 9.84
N GLU A 396 -23.36 -25.32 10.26
CA GLU A 396 -22.54 -24.28 10.91
C GLU A 396 -21.80 -23.36 9.92
N VAL A 397 -21.76 -23.71 8.62
CA VAL A 397 -21.07 -22.93 7.58
C VAL A 397 -22.01 -21.89 6.98
N GLY A 398 -21.53 -20.65 6.85
CA GLY A 398 -22.24 -19.51 6.26
C GLY A 398 -22.48 -19.58 4.74
N ILE A 399 -22.76 -20.76 4.18
CA ILE A 399 -23.09 -20.95 2.75
C ILE A 399 -24.27 -21.92 2.61
N LYS A 400 -25.41 -21.42 2.15
CA LYS A 400 -26.65 -22.20 2.03
C LYS A 400 -27.51 -21.77 0.84
N ILE A 401 -28.30 -22.69 0.28
CA ILE A 401 -29.26 -22.41 -0.78
C ILE A 401 -30.56 -21.87 -0.16
N VAL A 402 -31.10 -20.79 -0.69
CA VAL A 402 -32.37 -20.19 -0.24
C VAL A 402 -33.27 -19.86 -1.42
N THR A 403 -34.58 -20.12 -1.28
CA THR A 403 -35.59 -19.75 -2.28
C THR A 403 -36.38 -18.54 -1.80
N VAL A 404 -36.33 -17.42 -2.53
CA VAL A 404 -37.05 -16.18 -2.20
C VAL A 404 -37.96 -15.80 -3.37
N GLU A 405 -39.26 -15.66 -3.10
CA GLU A 405 -40.33 -15.42 -4.09
C GLU A 405 -40.40 -16.39 -5.29
N GLY A 406 -39.66 -17.51 -5.24
CA GLY A 406 -39.57 -18.52 -6.30
C GLY A 406 -38.26 -18.49 -7.09
N VAL A 407 -37.36 -17.53 -6.81
CA VAL A 407 -35.99 -17.51 -7.32
C VAL A 407 -35.07 -18.19 -6.31
N GLU A 408 -34.10 -18.96 -6.81
CA GLU A 408 -33.07 -19.63 -6.00
C GLU A 408 -31.79 -18.79 -5.92
N TYR A 409 -31.20 -18.73 -4.74
CA TYR A 409 -29.98 -17.99 -4.45
C TYR A 409 -29.00 -18.84 -3.65
N ILE A 410 -27.71 -18.62 -3.86
CA ILE A 410 -26.68 -18.98 -2.88
C ILE A 410 -26.61 -17.82 -1.87
N GLU A 411 -26.91 -18.08 -0.61
CA GLU A 411 -26.76 -17.12 0.49
C GLU A 411 -25.42 -17.34 1.17
N TYR A 412 -24.61 -16.27 1.21
CA TYR A 412 -23.31 -16.20 1.86
C TYR A 412 -23.39 -15.31 3.10
N GLU A 413 -22.82 -15.76 4.21
CA GLU A 413 -22.80 -15.08 5.50
C GLU A 413 -21.35 -14.88 5.97
N PHE A 414 -20.95 -13.61 6.08
CA PHE A 414 -19.60 -13.15 6.34
C PHE A 414 -19.45 -12.68 7.79
N GLU A 415 -18.24 -12.81 8.36
CA GLU A 415 -17.96 -12.30 9.72
C GLU A 415 -17.85 -10.76 9.76
N ILE A 416 -17.56 -10.15 8.62
CA ILE A 416 -17.38 -8.70 8.42
C ILE A 416 -18.43 -8.13 7.46
N ASP A 417 -18.61 -6.81 7.49
CA ASP A 417 -19.40 -6.13 6.49
C ASP A 417 -18.70 -6.08 5.12
N MET A 418 -19.51 -6.36 4.10
CA MET A 418 -19.15 -6.43 2.69
C MET A 418 -20.08 -5.53 1.88
N SER A 419 -19.57 -4.89 0.83
CA SER A 419 -20.40 -4.23 -0.18
C SER A 419 -20.71 -5.19 -1.34
N SER A 420 -21.71 -4.83 -2.16
CA SER A 420 -22.01 -5.52 -3.42
C SER A 420 -20.77 -5.64 -4.33
N TRP A 421 -19.88 -4.63 -4.36
CA TRP A 421 -18.62 -4.74 -5.09
C TRP A 421 -17.71 -5.85 -4.55
N ASN A 422 -17.50 -5.94 -3.23
CA ASN A 422 -16.59 -6.95 -2.66
C ASN A 422 -17.09 -8.37 -2.90
N VAL A 423 -18.41 -8.59 -2.77
CA VAL A 423 -19.04 -9.90 -3.03
C VAL A 423 -18.87 -10.29 -4.50
N ARG A 424 -19.16 -9.37 -5.44
CA ARG A 424 -18.95 -9.61 -6.88
C ARG A 424 -17.48 -9.85 -7.22
N TYR A 425 -16.56 -9.12 -6.60
CA TYR A 425 -15.13 -9.25 -6.86
C TYR A 425 -14.59 -10.60 -6.36
N TRP A 426 -14.92 -11.00 -5.14
CA TRP A 426 -14.61 -12.33 -4.62
C TRP A 426 -15.16 -13.43 -5.53
N LEU A 427 -16.44 -13.34 -5.90
CA LEU A 427 -17.14 -14.28 -6.78
C LEU A 427 -16.84 -14.12 -8.28
N SER A 428 -15.83 -13.33 -8.63
CA SER A 428 -15.22 -13.27 -9.98
C SER A 428 -14.04 -14.23 -10.14
N ALA A 429 -13.53 -14.78 -9.04
CA ALA A 429 -12.37 -15.67 -9.06
C ALA A 429 -12.72 -17.03 -9.66
N ASN A 430 -12.14 -17.35 -10.83
CA ASN A 430 -12.25 -18.68 -11.44
C ASN A 430 -11.91 -19.83 -10.48
N SER A 431 -11.03 -19.64 -9.49
CA SER A 431 -10.70 -20.67 -8.50
C SER A 431 -11.81 -21.03 -7.52
N ILE A 432 -12.98 -20.39 -7.59
CA ILE A 432 -14.21 -20.79 -6.87
C ILE A 432 -15.40 -21.04 -7.82
N SER A 433 -15.11 -21.50 -9.05
CA SER A 433 -16.12 -22.04 -9.98
C SER A 433 -16.68 -23.39 -9.50
N PRO A 434 -17.86 -23.82 -9.98
CA PRO A 434 -18.39 -25.15 -9.67
C PRO A 434 -17.63 -26.23 -10.44
N ILE A 435 -17.87 -27.49 -10.09
CA ILE A 435 -17.54 -28.68 -10.89
C ILE A 435 -18.77 -29.59 -11.04
N SER A 436 -18.85 -30.35 -12.13
CA SER A 436 -19.90 -31.37 -12.27
C SER A 436 -19.65 -32.51 -11.29
N MET A 437 -20.51 -32.61 -10.27
CA MET A 437 -20.40 -33.63 -9.22
C MET A 437 -20.64 -35.04 -9.76
N ASP A 438 -21.49 -35.23 -10.78
CA ASP A 438 -21.66 -36.51 -11.46
C ASP A 438 -20.38 -36.95 -12.18
N LEU A 439 -19.68 -36.05 -12.89
CA LEU A 439 -18.39 -36.38 -13.50
C LEU A 439 -17.33 -36.67 -12.43
N TYR A 440 -17.31 -35.91 -11.32
CA TYR A 440 -16.39 -36.17 -10.21
C TYR A 440 -16.61 -37.57 -9.59
N ASN A 441 -17.86 -37.94 -9.35
CA ASN A 441 -18.26 -39.23 -8.78
C ASN A 441 -18.19 -40.40 -9.78
N ALA A 442 -18.03 -40.13 -11.09
CA ALA A 442 -17.93 -41.16 -12.12
C ALA A 442 -16.73 -42.09 -11.89
N ALA A 443 -16.91 -43.37 -12.27
CA ALA A 443 -16.01 -44.46 -11.90
C ALA A 443 -14.56 -44.27 -12.41
N GLY A 444 -13.67 -43.87 -11.51
CA GLY A 444 -12.25 -43.64 -11.82
C GLY A 444 -11.90 -42.20 -12.23
N VAL A 445 -12.81 -41.25 -12.03
CA VAL A 445 -12.54 -39.80 -12.14
C VAL A 445 -12.02 -39.28 -10.80
N GLY A 446 -12.87 -38.85 -9.86
CA GLY A 446 -12.57 -38.45 -8.47
C GLY A 446 -11.15 -37.97 -8.18
N ALA A 447 -10.31 -38.87 -7.63
CA ALA A 447 -8.90 -38.64 -7.29
C ALA A 447 -7.96 -38.29 -8.48
N THR A 448 -8.50 -38.18 -9.69
CA THR A 448 -7.85 -37.76 -10.94
C THR A 448 -8.74 -36.80 -11.76
N TYR A 449 -9.73 -36.16 -11.12
CA TYR A 449 -10.47 -35.05 -11.72
C TYR A 449 -9.48 -33.95 -12.15
N GLY A 450 -9.70 -33.38 -13.34
CA GLY A 450 -8.81 -32.38 -13.91
C GLY A 450 -7.46 -32.90 -14.40
N THR A 451 -7.22 -34.20 -14.60
CA THR A 451 -5.94 -34.65 -15.21
C THR A 451 -5.94 -34.66 -16.74
N THR A 452 -7.12 -34.76 -17.37
CA THR A 452 -7.30 -34.81 -18.84
C THR A 452 -8.67 -34.24 -19.24
N PRO A 453 -8.93 -33.94 -20.53
CA PRO A 453 -10.22 -33.42 -20.98
C PRO A 453 -11.41 -34.34 -20.67
N GLU A 454 -11.22 -35.66 -20.68
CA GLU A 454 -12.24 -36.66 -20.34
C GLU A 454 -12.58 -36.71 -18.85
N LYS A 455 -11.85 -35.97 -18.01
CA LYS A 455 -11.98 -35.90 -16.56
C LYS A 455 -12.22 -34.48 -16.05
N THR A 456 -12.66 -33.60 -16.94
CA THR A 456 -12.92 -32.18 -16.67
C THR A 456 -14.28 -31.81 -17.26
N ALA A 457 -15.08 -31.05 -16.52
CA ALA A 457 -16.33 -30.47 -17.02
C ALA A 457 -16.12 -28.99 -17.35
N PHE A 458 -16.77 -28.51 -18.40
CA PHE A 458 -16.55 -27.20 -19.00
C PHE A 458 -17.82 -26.35 -18.91
N HIS A 459 -17.68 -25.08 -18.55
CA HIS A 459 -18.81 -24.15 -18.30
C HIS A 459 -18.53 -22.71 -18.77
N GLY A 460 -17.33 -22.45 -19.32
CA GLY A 460 -16.96 -21.19 -19.96
C GLY A 460 -17.16 -21.19 -21.49
N PRO A 461 -16.64 -20.16 -22.18
CA PRO A 461 -16.90 -19.93 -23.61
C PRO A 461 -16.22 -20.94 -24.57
N PHE A 462 -15.28 -21.77 -24.10
CA PHE A 462 -14.62 -22.80 -24.91
C PHE A 462 -14.64 -24.19 -24.24
N VAL A 463 -14.43 -25.24 -25.03
CA VAL A 463 -14.27 -26.64 -24.60
C VAL A 463 -12.85 -27.09 -24.97
N LEU A 464 -12.13 -27.74 -24.05
CA LEU A 464 -10.83 -28.34 -24.35
C LEU A 464 -11.04 -29.65 -25.12
N ASP A 465 -10.90 -29.62 -26.44
CA ASP A 465 -11.12 -30.77 -27.33
C ASP A 465 -9.94 -31.75 -27.35
N TYR A 466 -8.71 -31.24 -27.22
CA TYR A 466 -7.50 -32.04 -27.36
C TYR A 466 -6.37 -31.50 -26.49
N TYR A 467 -5.66 -32.41 -25.85
CA TYR A 467 -4.48 -32.14 -25.04
C TYR A 467 -3.45 -33.23 -25.27
N GLU A 468 -2.23 -32.84 -25.62
CA GLU A 468 -1.06 -33.71 -25.63
C GLU A 468 0.03 -33.09 -24.78
N ALA A 469 0.43 -33.82 -23.73
CA ALA A 469 1.37 -33.34 -22.73
C ALA A 469 2.72 -32.94 -23.35
N ASP A 470 3.28 -31.85 -22.83
CA ASP A 470 4.50 -31.17 -23.30
C ASP A 470 4.45 -30.73 -24.78
N GLN A 471 3.25 -30.67 -25.40
CA GLN A 471 3.10 -30.34 -26.83
C GLN A 471 2.01 -29.29 -27.12
N VAL A 472 0.72 -29.59 -26.86
CA VAL A 472 -0.38 -28.73 -27.35
C VAL A 472 -1.69 -28.88 -26.57
N LEU A 473 -2.43 -27.77 -26.44
CA LEU A 473 -3.84 -27.72 -26.05
C LEU A 473 -4.65 -27.07 -27.15
N ARG A 474 -5.80 -27.66 -27.52
CA ARG A 474 -6.70 -27.15 -28.56
C ARG A 474 -8.13 -27.10 -28.04
N TYR A 475 -8.82 -25.99 -28.32
CA TYR A 475 -10.14 -25.69 -27.82
C TYR A 475 -11.07 -25.25 -28.95
N SER A 476 -12.36 -25.51 -28.85
CA SER A 476 -13.40 -24.95 -29.74
C SER A 476 -14.46 -24.20 -28.93
N ALA A 477 -15.21 -23.31 -29.59
CA ALA A 477 -16.26 -22.52 -28.93
C ALA A 477 -17.35 -23.44 -28.34
N ASN A 478 -17.72 -23.20 -27.08
CA ASN A 478 -18.69 -24.00 -26.33
C ASN A 478 -20.13 -23.66 -26.76
N PRO A 479 -20.89 -24.59 -27.38
CA PRO A 479 -22.27 -24.32 -27.80
C PRO A 479 -23.26 -24.24 -26.62
N ASN A 480 -22.85 -24.63 -25.41
CA ASN A 480 -23.66 -24.58 -24.20
C ASN A 480 -23.33 -23.35 -23.30
N TYR A 481 -22.41 -22.47 -23.73
CA TYR A 481 -22.12 -21.25 -22.98
C TYR A 481 -23.29 -20.26 -23.08
N TYR A 482 -23.60 -19.54 -22.00
CA TYR A 482 -24.83 -18.74 -21.90
C TYR A 482 -24.88 -17.54 -22.86
N ASP A 483 -23.72 -17.05 -23.31
CA ASP A 483 -23.58 -15.98 -24.30
C ASP A 483 -22.62 -16.42 -25.42
N THR A 484 -23.14 -17.18 -26.39
CA THR A 484 -22.35 -17.69 -27.52
C THR A 484 -21.85 -16.62 -28.48
N ASP A 485 -22.32 -15.38 -28.35
CA ASP A 485 -21.98 -14.26 -29.24
C ASP A 485 -20.95 -13.29 -28.61
N GLU A 486 -20.58 -13.45 -27.34
CA GLU A 486 -19.60 -12.59 -26.63
C GLU A 486 -18.18 -12.65 -27.25
N TYR A 487 -17.74 -13.82 -27.71
CA TYR A 487 -16.35 -14.07 -28.13
C TYR A 487 -16.23 -14.33 -29.64
N PHE A 488 -15.31 -13.61 -30.30
CA PHE A 488 -15.12 -13.70 -31.75
C PHE A 488 -14.44 -15.01 -32.21
N TYR A 489 -13.58 -15.61 -31.38
CA TYR A 489 -12.77 -16.75 -31.79
C TYR A 489 -13.60 -18.03 -31.89
N THR A 490 -13.30 -18.84 -32.92
CA THR A 490 -13.93 -20.16 -33.10
C THR A 490 -13.20 -21.28 -32.34
N GLY A 491 -12.12 -20.94 -31.63
CA GLY A 491 -11.26 -21.85 -30.91
C GLY A 491 -9.92 -21.23 -30.50
N TYR A 492 -9.16 -21.96 -29.67
CA TYR A 492 -7.83 -21.60 -29.18
C TYR A 492 -6.82 -22.72 -29.50
N ASN A 493 -5.55 -22.36 -29.66
CA ASN A 493 -4.43 -23.30 -29.77
C ASN A 493 -3.24 -22.76 -28.93
N TYR A 494 -2.86 -23.50 -27.90
CA TYR A 494 -1.68 -23.22 -27.08
C TYR A 494 -0.63 -24.30 -27.29
N GLN A 495 0.51 -23.91 -27.87
CA GLN A 495 1.68 -24.78 -27.98
C GLN A 495 2.52 -24.72 -26.71
N ILE A 496 3.11 -25.83 -26.27
CA ILE A 496 4.05 -25.85 -25.15
C ILE A 496 5.46 -25.58 -25.68
N ILE A 497 6.00 -24.39 -25.42
CA ILE A 497 7.32 -23.97 -25.92
C ILE A 497 8.09 -23.33 -24.77
N ALA A 498 9.08 -24.05 -24.23
CA ALA A 498 9.75 -23.68 -22.98
C ALA A 498 10.45 -22.31 -22.99
N THR A 499 11.21 -21.97 -24.04
CA THR A 499 12.00 -20.73 -24.08
C THR A 499 11.25 -19.59 -24.79
N ASP A 500 11.41 -18.39 -24.24
CA ASP A 500 10.94 -17.12 -24.80
C ASP A 500 11.48 -16.87 -26.21
N VAL A 501 12.76 -17.17 -26.44
CA VAL A 501 13.39 -17.08 -27.77
C VAL A 501 12.71 -18.03 -28.76
N ALA A 502 12.37 -19.27 -28.38
CA ALA A 502 11.68 -20.19 -29.27
C ALA A 502 10.24 -19.76 -29.56
N ARG A 503 9.50 -19.25 -28.55
CA ARG A 503 8.16 -18.64 -28.73
C ARG A 503 8.23 -17.49 -29.73
N PHE A 504 9.21 -16.60 -29.57
CA PHE A 504 9.41 -15.46 -30.46
C PHE A 504 9.78 -15.87 -31.90
N GLN A 505 10.63 -16.88 -32.09
CA GLN A 505 10.93 -17.39 -33.43
C GLN A 505 9.72 -18.09 -34.10
N SER A 506 8.87 -18.78 -33.33
CA SER A 506 7.63 -19.40 -33.85
C SER A 506 6.58 -18.33 -34.22
N PHE A 507 6.49 -17.25 -33.45
CA PHE A 507 5.72 -16.06 -33.85
C PHE A 507 6.26 -15.43 -35.15
N LEU A 508 7.58 -15.25 -35.29
CA LEU A 508 8.20 -14.73 -36.51
C LEU A 508 8.04 -15.67 -37.73
N ALA A 509 7.86 -16.97 -37.51
CA ALA A 509 7.49 -17.94 -38.54
C ALA A 509 6.00 -17.86 -38.95
N GLY A 510 5.17 -17.18 -38.14
CA GLY A 510 3.73 -16.99 -38.37
C GLY A 510 2.85 -18.07 -37.72
N ASP A 511 3.40 -18.94 -36.87
CA ASP A 511 2.66 -20.01 -36.18
C ASP A 511 1.80 -19.49 -35.01
N LEU A 512 2.22 -18.38 -34.40
CA LEU A 512 1.56 -17.73 -33.26
C LEU A 512 0.98 -16.37 -33.67
N ASP A 513 -0.12 -15.96 -33.00
CA ASP A 513 -0.76 -14.65 -33.16
C ASP A 513 -0.37 -13.65 -32.07
N ALA A 514 0.19 -14.11 -30.95
CA ALA A 514 0.80 -13.28 -29.92
C ALA A 514 2.03 -13.95 -29.31
N THR A 515 2.99 -13.14 -28.86
CA THR A 515 4.15 -13.60 -28.08
C THR A 515 4.68 -12.47 -27.18
N GLY A 516 5.45 -12.84 -26.15
CA GLY A 516 6.39 -11.91 -25.54
C GLY A 516 7.62 -11.67 -26.43
N VAL A 517 8.25 -10.50 -26.34
CA VAL A 517 9.51 -10.17 -27.02
C VAL A 517 10.70 -10.33 -26.05
N PRO A 518 11.67 -11.22 -26.32
CA PRO A 518 12.85 -11.40 -25.47
C PRO A 518 13.69 -10.13 -25.32
N THR A 519 14.25 -9.90 -24.12
CA THR A 519 15.16 -8.77 -23.83
C THR A 519 16.31 -8.66 -24.85
N ALA A 520 16.85 -9.80 -25.29
CA ALA A 520 17.94 -9.86 -26.27
C ALA A 520 17.55 -9.36 -27.68
N GLU A 521 16.26 -9.38 -28.02
CA GLU A 521 15.72 -8.95 -29.32
C GLU A 521 15.17 -7.52 -29.30
N TYR A 522 15.00 -6.90 -28.11
CA TYR A 522 14.38 -5.57 -27.99
C TYR A 522 15.01 -4.51 -28.92
N GLU A 523 16.35 -4.46 -29.01
CA GLU A 523 17.05 -3.51 -29.90
C GLU A 523 16.69 -3.66 -31.38
N ASN A 524 16.36 -4.89 -31.83
CA ASN A 524 15.97 -5.17 -33.20
C ASN A 524 14.52 -4.74 -33.50
N TYR A 525 13.64 -4.73 -32.48
CA TYR A 525 12.20 -4.53 -32.63
C TYR A 525 11.62 -3.29 -31.92
N LYS A 526 12.43 -2.47 -31.22
CA LYS A 526 11.97 -1.26 -30.49
C LYS A 526 11.32 -0.16 -31.34
N ASN A 527 11.36 -0.30 -32.68
CA ASN A 527 10.69 0.57 -33.65
C ASN A 527 9.65 -0.18 -34.52
N ASP A 528 9.34 -1.44 -34.22
CA ASP A 528 8.28 -2.20 -34.91
C ASP A 528 6.91 -1.70 -34.41
N PRO A 529 5.98 -1.27 -35.29
CA PRO A 529 4.69 -0.72 -34.87
C PRO A 529 3.77 -1.75 -34.19
N ARG A 530 4.09 -3.05 -34.26
CA ARG A 530 3.37 -4.14 -33.57
C ARG A 530 3.90 -4.40 -32.16
N LEU A 531 5.03 -3.78 -31.77
CA LEU A 531 5.55 -3.86 -30.41
C LEU A 531 4.63 -3.08 -29.47
N LYS A 532 4.03 -3.80 -28.53
CA LYS A 532 3.19 -3.27 -27.47
C LYS A 532 3.90 -3.41 -26.13
N ARG A 533 3.91 -2.35 -25.35
CA ARG A 533 4.44 -2.33 -23.98
C ARG A 533 3.30 -2.68 -23.01
N VAL A 534 3.56 -3.61 -22.10
CA VAL A 534 2.63 -4.05 -21.05
C VAL A 534 3.11 -3.44 -19.74
N PRO A 535 2.41 -2.45 -19.16
CA PRO A 535 2.76 -1.89 -17.86
C PRO A 535 2.54 -2.93 -16.76
N GLY A 536 3.42 -2.95 -15.77
CA GLY A 536 3.37 -3.87 -14.65
C GLY A 536 2.88 -3.25 -13.34
N ALA A 537 2.56 -4.12 -12.38
CA ALA A 537 2.12 -3.74 -11.02
C ALA A 537 3.25 -3.75 -9.98
N THR A 538 4.49 -4.08 -10.36
CA THR A 538 5.63 -4.22 -9.42
C THR A 538 6.60 -3.06 -9.58
N THR A 539 6.49 -2.09 -8.67
CA THR A 539 7.54 -1.08 -8.47
C THR A 539 8.75 -1.74 -7.83
N PHE A 540 9.87 -1.72 -8.53
CA PHE A 540 11.18 -2.00 -7.96
C PHE A 540 11.70 -0.73 -7.28
N ARG A 541 12.18 -0.91 -6.06
CA ARG A 541 12.61 0.14 -5.14
C ARG A 541 13.90 -0.25 -4.43
N MET A 542 14.67 0.76 -4.06
CA MET A 542 15.83 0.62 -3.19
C MET A 542 15.39 0.85 -1.74
N GLY A 543 15.26 -0.23 -0.98
CA GLY A 543 15.10 -0.19 0.47
C GLY A 543 16.34 0.34 1.16
N VAL A 544 16.17 0.95 2.33
CA VAL A 544 17.25 1.61 3.09
C VAL A 544 17.22 1.16 4.54
N ASN A 545 18.38 0.82 5.10
CA ASN A 545 18.55 0.67 6.54
C ASN A 545 18.89 2.03 7.17
N ALA A 546 17.86 2.76 7.61
CA ALA A 546 17.93 4.04 8.28
C ALA A 546 17.95 3.91 9.83
N LEU A 547 18.24 2.72 10.39
CA LEU A 547 18.27 2.53 11.85
C LEU A 547 19.32 3.39 12.55
N GLN A 548 20.34 3.88 11.82
CA GLN A 548 21.31 4.91 12.21
C GLN A 548 22.34 4.50 13.28
N THR A 549 21.92 3.84 14.35
CA THR A 549 22.77 3.47 15.49
C THR A 549 22.71 1.96 15.75
N LYS A 550 23.73 1.44 16.44
CA LYS A 550 23.80 0.01 16.79
C LYS A 550 22.70 -0.38 17.79
N GLU A 551 22.33 0.52 18.69
CA GLU A 551 21.25 0.30 19.67
C GLU A 551 19.89 0.13 18.98
N ARG A 552 19.60 0.92 17.93
CA ARG A 552 18.39 0.75 17.11
C ARG A 552 18.44 -0.50 16.23
N GLN A 553 19.64 -0.89 15.75
CA GLN A 553 19.83 -2.18 15.06
C GLN A 553 19.54 -3.37 15.98
N GLU A 554 20.18 -3.44 17.15
CA GLU A 554 20.04 -4.56 18.09
C GLU A 554 18.65 -4.64 18.75
N ALA A 555 17.87 -3.55 18.74
CA ALA A 555 16.48 -3.53 19.20
C ALA A 555 15.50 -4.27 18.28
N LEU A 556 15.76 -4.31 16.97
CA LEU A 556 14.97 -5.07 15.99
C LEU A 556 15.64 -6.39 15.60
N PHE A 557 16.97 -6.41 15.55
CA PHE A 557 17.79 -7.54 15.09
C PHE A 557 18.90 -7.85 16.12
N PRO A 558 18.57 -8.53 17.25
CA PRO A 558 19.56 -8.93 18.24
C PRO A 558 20.77 -9.65 17.64
N ALA A 559 21.98 -9.18 17.96
CA ALA A 559 23.21 -9.62 17.30
C ALA A 559 23.62 -11.08 17.61
N ASP A 560 23.01 -11.72 18.60
CA ASP A 560 23.19 -13.15 18.91
C ASP A 560 22.21 -14.08 18.17
N GLU A 561 21.10 -13.55 17.64
CA GLU A 561 20.15 -14.27 16.78
C GLU A 561 20.43 -14.01 15.28
N TYR A 562 20.54 -12.74 14.89
CA TYR A 562 20.66 -12.31 13.49
C TYR A 562 22.12 -12.08 13.06
N GLY A 563 23.02 -11.77 14.00
CA GLY A 563 24.43 -11.46 13.75
C GLY A 563 24.74 -9.96 13.81
N ASP A 564 25.98 -9.62 14.20
CA ASP A 564 26.44 -8.25 14.40
C ASP A 564 26.46 -7.42 13.11
N TRP A 565 25.70 -6.33 13.08
CA TRP A 565 25.65 -5.36 12.00
C TRP A 565 25.78 -3.92 12.53
N MET A 566 26.44 -3.06 11.75
CA MET A 566 26.53 -1.63 12.00
C MET A 566 25.85 -0.87 10.83
N PRO A 567 24.62 -0.35 11.02
CA PRO A 567 23.99 0.51 10.03
C PRO A 567 24.82 1.78 9.85
N LYS A 568 24.77 2.41 8.67
CA LYS A 568 25.56 3.64 8.41
C LYS A 568 24.81 4.87 8.92
N PRO A 569 25.34 5.65 9.88
CA PRO A 569 24.62 6.78 10.46
C PRO A 569 24.10 7.80 9.44
N ILE A 570 24.78 7.98 8.29
CA ILE A 570 24.36 8.90 7.24
C ILE A 570 22.95 8.57 6.70
N LEU A 571 22.52 7.30 6.70
CA LEU A 571 21.21 6.88 6.18
C LEU A 571 20.05 7.22 7.13
N GLY A 572 20.32 7.52 8.40
CA GLY A 572 19.30 7.93 9.38
C GLY A 572 18.78 9.35 9.20
N TYR A 573 19.34 10.15 8.29
CA TYR A 573 18.97 11.56 8.11
C TYR A 573 17.95 11.74 6.98
N ALA A 574 16.87 12.47 7.23
CA ALA A 574 15.82 12.75 6.24
C ALA A 574 16.34 13.46 4.98
N ASP A 575 17.39 14.28 5.10
CA ASP A 575 18.06 14.86 3.92
C ASP A 575 18.83 13.80 3.11
N MET A 576 19.41 12.77 3.73
CA MET A 576 20.02 11.66 2.98
C MET A 576 18.95 10.86 2.20
N GLN A 577 17.77 10.67 2.77
CA GLN A 577 16.65 10.01 2.09
C GLN A 577 16.21 10.80 0.84
N LYS A 578 16.12 12.13 0.95
CA LYS A 578 15.88 13.03 -0.20
C LYS A 578 17.04 13.01 -1.20
N ALA A 579 18.29 12.92 -0.73
CA ALA A 579 19.46 12.79 -1.60
C ALA A 579 19.40 11.52 -2.45
N LEU A 580 19.08 10.37 -1.84
CA LEU A 580 18.86 9.09 -2.52
C LEU A 580 17.69 9.17 -3.51
N TYR A 581 16.57 9.81 -3.14
CA TYR A 581 15.42 9.98 -4.04
C TYR A 581 15.75 10.79 -5.31
N PHE A 582 16.40 11.94 -5.14
CA PHE A 582 16.73 12.86 -6.24
C PHE A 582 17.95 12.46 -7.07
N ALA A 583 18.77 11.52 -6.60
CA ALA A 583 19.96 11.06 -7.34
C ALA A 583 19.64 10.18 -8.56
N VAL A 584 18.49 9.49 -8.57
CA VAL A 584 18.17 8.50 -9.60
C VAL A 584 17.53 9.15 -10.83
N ASP A 585 18.24 9.16 -11.97
CA ASP A 585 17.62 9.32 -13.29
C ASP A 585 16.84 8.04 -13.64
N ARG A 586 15.51 8.12 -13.51
CA ARG A 586 14.60 6.98 -13.73
C ARG A 586 14.30 6.74 -15.21
N GLU A 587 14.44 7.75 -16.06
CA GLU A 587 14.21 7.62 -17.50
C GLU A 587 15.39 6.90 -18.16
N TYR A 588 16.61 7.33 -17.86
CA TYR A 588 17.83 6.66 -18.31
C TYR A 588 17.92 5.23 -17.77
N LEU A 589 17.60 5.01 -16.48
CA LEU A 589 17.56 3.69 -15.88
C LEU A 589 16.56 2.75 -16.58
N ALA A 590 15.30 3.17 -16.74
CA ALA A 590 14.27 2.30 -17.31
C ALA A 590 14.50 1.99 -18.80
N TYR A 591 14.95 2.96 -19.60
CA TYR A 591 14.96 2.84 -21.07
C TYR A 591 16.32 2.55 -21.70
N GLU A 592 17.43 2.99 -21.11
CA GLU A 592 18.78 2.77 -21.66
C GLU A 592 19.58 1.71 -20.87
N VAL A 593 19.45 1.66 -19.54
CA VAL A 593 20.17 0.70 -18.67
C VAL A 593 19.45 -0.66 -18.61
N LEU A 594 18.15 -0.66 -18.29
CA LEU A 594 17.31 -1.87 -18.15
C LEU A 594 16.56 -2.22 -19.43
N LYS A 595 16.07 -1.22 -20.17
CA LYS A 595 15.37 -1.30 -21.47
C LYS A 595 13.98 -1.93 -21.44
N THR A 596 13.79 -3.01 -20.67
CA THR A 596 12.53 -3.75 -20.48
C THR A 596 11.81 -3.36 -19.19
N SER A 597 11.89 -2.09 -18.82
CA SER A 597 11.29 -1.52 -17.61
C SER A 597 10.58 -0.21 -17.94
N GLU A 598 9.76 0.27 -17.00
CA GLU A 598 9.06 1.56 -17.09
C GLU A 598 9.56 2.55 -16.05
N VAL A 599 9.45 3.83 -16.39
CA VAL A 599 9.79 4.94 -15.49
C VAL A 599 8.75 5.01 -14.40
N GLN A 600 9.16 4.84 -13.14
CA GLN A 600 8.24 4.78 -12.00
C GLN A 600 8.79 5.63 -10.85
N GLN A 601 8.24 6.83 -10.72
CA GLN A 601 8.63 7.82 -9.70
C GLN A 601 7.98 7.58 -8.32
N PHE A 602 6.83 6.91 -8.30
CA PHE A 602 5.95 6.73 -7.15
C PHE A 602 5.99 5.26 -6.65
N HIS A 603 5.38 4.94 -5.52
CA HIS A 603 5.35 3.56 -5.03
C HIS A 603 4.32 2.70 -5.76
N PHE A 604 3.16 3.26 -6.11
CA PHE A 604 2.10 2.56 -6.84
C PHE A 604 2.07 2.96 -8.33
N THR A 605 2.11 1.97 -9.22
CA THR A 605 2.06 2.18 -10.68
C THR A 605 0.63 2.55 -11.15
N PRO A 606 0.42 3.00 -12.41
CA PRO A 606 -0.92 3.23 -12.95
C PRO A 606 -1.84 1.99 -12.98
N ALA A 607 -1.33 0.79 -12.68
CA ALA A 607 -2.16 -0.41 -12.59
C ALA A 607 -3.08 -0.45 -11.34
N TYR A 608 -2.82 0.38 -10.32
CA TYR A 608 -3.49 0.32 -9.02
C TYR A 608 -4.74 1.21 -8.92
N LEU A 609 -5.79 0.67 -8.32
CA LEU A 609 -7.04 1.35 -7.97
C LEU A 609 -7.28 1.26 -6.44
N VAL A 610 -7.67 2.38 -5.85
CA VAL A 610 -8.08 2.51 -4.44
C VAL A 610 -9.59 2.36 -4.30
N ASP A 611 -10.32 2.79 -5.33
CA ASP A 611 -11.73 2.51 -5.59
C ASP A 611 -11.83 1.77 -6.94
N PRO A 612 -11.90 0.43 -6.93
CA PRO A 612 -12.00 -0.37 -8.15
C PRO A 612 -13.37 -0.30 -8.83
N GLU A 613 -14.44 0.19 -8.19
CA GLU A 613 -15.76 0.33 -8.82
C GLU A 613 -15.81 1.59 -9.72
N SER A 614 -15.00 2.60 -9.42
CA SER A 614 -14.79 3.75 -10.31
C SER A 614 -14.18 3.39 -11.67
N GLY A 615 -13.39 2.30 -11.73
CA GLY A 615 -12.57 1.95 -12.90
C GLY A 615 -11.41 2.90 -13.20
N VAL A 616 -11.16 3.93 -12.36
CA VAL A 616 -10.12 4.94 -12.55
C VAL A 616 -8.84 4.58 -11.80
N SER A 617 -7.70 4.63 -12.49
CA SER A 617 -6.38 4.46 -11.85
C SER A 617 -6.18 5.51 -10.76
N PHE A 618 -5.59 5.13 -9.62
CA PHE A 618 -5.19 6.12 -8.62
C PHE A 618 -4.24 7.17 -9.21
N ARG A 619 -3.39 6.84 -10.20
CA ARG A 619 -2.54 7.85 -10.87
C ARG A 619 -3.31 8.90 -11.67
N ASP A 620 -4.50 8.55 -12.16
CA ASP A 620 -5.36 9.43 -12.95
C ASP A 620 -6.39 10.19 -12.07
N SER A 621 -6.41 9.92 -10.76
CA SER A 621 -7.25 10.62 -9.78
C SER A 621 -6.79 12.07 -9.57
N ALA A 622 -7.70 12.95 -9.16
CA ALA A 622 -7.37 14.35 -8.89
C ALA A 622 -6.50 14.50 -7.63
N GLU A 623 -6.73 13.64 -6.64
CA GLU A 623 -6.09 13.66 -5.32
C GLU A 623 -4.61 13.28 -5.44
N ALA A 624 -4.27 12.28 -6.27
CA ALA A 624 -2.89 11.89 -6.55
C ALA A 624 -2.05 13.04 -7.12
N GLN A 625 -2.68 13.98 -7.84
CA GLN A 625 -2.00 15.14 -8.44
C GLN A 625 -1.75 16.27 -7.42
N LEU A 626 -2.44 16.29 -6.27
CA LEU A 626 -2.27 17.34 -5.26
C LEU A 626 -0.92 17.24 -4.53
N PHE A 627 -0.38 16.04 -4.39
CA PHE A 627 0.80 15.76 -3.56
C PHE A 627 2.11 15.63 -4.33
N VAL A 628 2.13 15.89 -5.65
CA VAL A 628 3.38 15.75 -6.45
C VAL A 628 4.34 16.94 -6.33
N ASP A 629 3.92 18.01 -5.66
CA ASP A 629 4.64 19.28 -5.62
C ASP A 629 6.00 19.16 -4.90
N GLY A 630 7.04 19.73 -5.51
CA GLY A 630 8.44 19.59 -5.05
C GLY A 630 9.15 18.30 -5.48
N LEU A 631 8.43 17.25 -5.90
CA LEU A 631 9.03 15.95 -6.27
C LEU A 631 9.72 15.93 -7.65
N SER A 632 9.83 17.06 -8.36
CA SER A 632 10.50 17.15 -9.68
C SER A 632 9.90 16.19 -10.75
N VAL A 633 8.57 16.21 -10.92
CA VAL A 633 7.84 15.36 -11.88
C VAL A 633 8.27 15.52 -13.34
N GLU A 634 8.64 16.73 -13.77
CA GLU A 634 9.13 17.04 -15.13
C GLU A 634 10.43 16.29 -15.50
N THR A 635 11.09 15.68 -14.50
CA THR A 635 12.31 14.85 -14.64
C THR A 635 12.15 13.51 -13.93
N ASN A 636 10.92 13.03 -13.71
CA ASN A 636 10.61 11.75 -13.07
C ASN A 636 11.29 11.57 -11.69
N GLY A 637 11.40 12.66 -10.92
CA GLY A 637 12.06 12.69 -9.61
C GLY A 637 13.57 12.79 -9.64
N TYR A 638 14.20 13.03 -10.81
CA TYR A 638 15.65 13.24 -10.90
C TYR A 638 16.02 14.72 -10.72
N SER A 639 16.98 15.01 -9.83
CA SER A 639 17.58 16.33 -9.69
C SER A 639 18.95 16.23 -9.03
N ALA A 640 20.01 16.02 -9.82
CA ALA A 640 21.40 16.00 -9.36
C ALA A 640 21.76 17.19 -8.44
N ALA A 641 21.29 18.39 -8.75
CA ALA A 641 21.55 19.59 -7.95
C ALA A 641 20.85 19.55 -6.56
N ALA A 642 19.68 18.93 -6.46
CA ALA A 642 19.03 18.69 -5.18
C ALA A 642 19.72 17.55 -4.43
N ALA A 643 20.06 16.46 -5.12
CA ALA A 643 20.72 15.29 -4.54
C ALA A 643 22.03 15.66 -3.83
N THR A 644 22.95 16.36 -4.50
CA THR A 644 24.21 16.83 -3.91
C THR A 644 23.99 17.87 -2.79
N ALA A 645 22.95 18.72 -2.88
CA ALA A 645 22.66 19.71 -1.85
C ALA A 645 22.13 19.05 -0.55
N PHE A 646 21.21 18.10 -0.68
CA PHE A 646 20.69 17.32 0.45
C PHE A 646 21.76 16.40 1.05
N TYR A 647 22.60 15.75 0.22
CA TYR A 647 23.75 14.97 0.72
C TYR A 647 24.68 15.82 1.60
N LYS A 648 25.02 17.04 1.16
CA LYS A 648 25.85 17.98 1.93
C LYS A 648 25.20 18.43 3.24
N ALA A 649 23.88 18.57 3.29
CA ALA A 649 23.15 18.86 4.53
C ALA A 649 23.24 17.68 5.51
N ALA A 650 22.98 16.45 5.04
CA ALA A 650 23.11 15.23 5.85
C ALA A 650 24.55 15.02 6.37
N VAL A 651 25.57 15.23 5.53
CA VAL A 651 26.99 15.19 5.93
C VAL A 651 27.29 16.23 7.01
N ALA A 652 26.85 17.48 6.84
CA ALA A 652 27.10 18.54 7.81
C ALA A 652 26.46 18.23 9.18
N GLN A 653 25.24 17.68 9.19
CA GLN A 653 24.55 17.25 10.40
C GLN A 653 25.24 16.04 11.05
N ALA A 654 25.61 15.02 10.27
CA ALA A 654 26.27 13.82 10.77
C ALA A 654 27.70 14.08 11.31
N ILE A 655 28.36 15.15 10.86
CA ILE A 655 29.59 15.67 11.48
C ILE A 655 29.29 16.43 12.78
N ALA A 656 28.21 17.21 12.83
CA ALA A 656 27.80 17.94 14.04
C ALA A 656 27.40 17.00 15.19
N ASP A 657 26.73 15.89 14.87
CA ASP A 657 26.36 14.82 15.81
C ASP A 657 27.54 13.88 16.13
N GLY A 658 28.67 14.03 15.44
CA GLY A 658 29.94 13.34 15.75
C GLY A 658 30.12 11.94 15.15
N TYR A 659 29.21 11.49 14.28
CA TYR A 659 29.33 10.19 13.60
C TYR A 659 30.48 10.14 12.58
N TYR A 660 30.81 11.27 11.95
CA TYR A 660 31.89 11.38 10.98
C TYR A 660 32.80 12.58 11.25
N THR A 661 34.02 12.52 10.72
CA THR A 661 34.96 13.66 10.71
C THR A 661 35.12 14.18 9.29
N ALA A 662 35.26 15.51 9.16
CA ALA A 662 35.61 16.13 7.89
C ALA A 662 37.00 15.65 7.42
N GLY A 663 37.10 15.29 6.14
CA GLY A 663 38.34 14.89 5.48
C GLY A 663 39.12 16.09 4.95
N THR A 664 39.95 15.85 3.93
CA THR A 664 40.65 16.90 3.16
C THR A 664 40.65 16.60 1.67
N ALA A 665 40.88 17.61 0.82
CA ALA A 665 41.02 17.44 -0.64
C ALA A 665 42.10 16.43 -1.11
N ALA A 666 43.03 16.04 -0.24
CA ALA A 666 44.08 15.05 -0.52
C ALA A 666 43.84 13.68 0.15
N ASN A 667 42.86 13.60 1.05
CA ASN A 667 42.45 12.42 1.80
C ASN A 667 41.02 12.67 2.32
N PRO A 668 39.97 12.44 1.51
CA PRO A 668 38.59 12.57 1.95
C PRO A 668 38.23 11.50 2.99
N THR A 669 37.17 11.74 3.73
CA THR A 669 36.49 10.71 4.52
C THR A 669 35.57 9.94 3.59
N VAL A 670 35.75 8.63 3.46
CA VAL A 670 34.91 7.77 2.63
C VAL A 670 33.91 7.03 3.51
N ILE A 671 32.64 7.04 3.10
CA ILE A 671 31.58 6.23 3.70
C ILE A 671 31.17 5.18 2.66
N THR A 672 31.66 3.95 2.82
CA THR A 672 31.22 2.83 1.98
C THR A 672 29.81 2.38 2.38
N LEU A 673 28.90 2.29 1.41
CA LEU A 673 27.56 1.71 1.58
C LEU A 673 27.48 0.35 0.87
N THR A 674 26.91 -0.65 1.54
CA THR A 674 26.62 -1.95 0.94
C THR A 674 25.30 -1.93 0.17
N LEU A 675 25.35 -2.15 -1.15
CA LEU A 675 24.20 -2.30 -2.04
C LEU A 675 23.95 -3.78 -2.36
N VAL A 676 22.85 -4.34 -1.83
CA VAL A 676 22.44 -5.73 -2.09
C VAL A 676 21.54 -5.78 -3.33
N VAL A 677 21.91 -6.59 -4.33
CA VAL A 677 21.17 -6.72 -5.60
C VAL A 677 20.96 -8.20 -5.95
N GLN A 678 19.83 -8.51 -6.58
CA GLN A 678 19.47 -9.87 -6.98
C GLN A 678 20.41 -10.41 -8.09
N ALA A 679 21.12 -11.50 -7.82
CA ALA A 679 22.05 -12.18 -8.73
C ALA A 679 21.33 -12.98 -9.86
N ALA A 680 20.39 -12.37 -10.56
CA ALA A 680 19.47 -13.05 -11.49
C ALA A 680 19.69 -12.75 -12.99
N SER A 681 20.19 -11.57 -13.37
CA SER A 681 20.30 -11.20 -14.78
C SER A 681 21.37 -10.13 -15.07
N VAL A 682 21.70 -9.95 -16.35
CA VAL A 682 22.54 -8.84 -16.82
C VAL A 682 21.88 -7.49 -16.52
N GLY A 683 20.54 -7.40 -16.53
CA GLY A 683 19.83 -6.18 -16.14
C GLY A 683 20.07 -5.80 -14.68
N GLN A 684 20.10 -6.76 -13.76
CA GLN A 684 20.43 -6.52 -12.36
C GLN A 684 21.90 -6.07 -12.17
N ALA A 685 22.83 -6.62 -12.96
CA ALA A 685 24.22 -6.15 -12.95
C ALA A 685 24.37 -4.73 -13.53
N ASN A 686 23.63 -4.40 -14.60
CA ASN A 686 23.58 -3.05 -15.17
C ASN A 686 23.00 -2.04 -14.17
N LEU A 687 21.92 -2.40 -13.46
CA LEU A 687 21.32 -1.59 -12.40
C LEU A 687 22.33 -1.30 -11.28
N ALA A 688 23.04 -2.33 -10.81
CA ALA A 688 24.03 -2.16 -9.75
C ALA A 688 25.14 -1.18 -10.16
N ASN A 689 25.73 -1.39 -11.34
CA ASN A 689 26.77 -0.49 -11.89
C ASN A 689 26.25 0.95 -12.02
N TYR A 690 25.03 1.13 -12.51
CA TYR A 690 24.41 2.45 -12.64
C TYR A 690 24.24 3.15 -11.29
N ILE A 691 23.72 2.46 -10.27
CA ILE A 691 23.56 3.05 -8.92
C ILE A 691 24.93 3.40 -8.32
N THR A 692 25.95 2.56 -8.51
CA THR A 692 27.34 2.86 -8.11
C THR A 692 27.86 4.13 -8.80
N GLU A 693 27.86 4.18 -10.14
CA GLU A 693 28.37 5.32 -10.91
C GLU A 693 27.61 6.62 -10.56
N GLN A 694 26.28 6.56 -10.49
CA GLN A 694 25.41 7.70 -10.21
C GLN A 694 25.61 8.26 -8.78
N PHE A 695 25.81 7.39 -7.77
CA PHE A 695 25.96 7.83 -6.38
C PHE A 695 27.39 8.29 -6.08
N GLU A 696 28.41 7.66 -6.67
CA GLU A 696 29.81 8.09 -6.52
C GLU A 696 30.10 9.41 -7.25
N GLU A 697 29.36 9.76 -8.31
CA GLU A 697 29.42 11.10 -8.92
C GLU A 697 28.69 12.17 -8.09
N LEU A 698 27.48 11.88 -7.59
CA LEU A 698 26.61 12.90 -6.97
C LEU A 698 26.84 13.13 -5.47
N PHE A 699 27.28 12.11 -4.72
CA PHE A 699 27.47 12.19 -3.27
C PHE A 699 28.93 12.49 -2.90
N VAL A 700 29.38 13.67 -3.34
CA VAL A 700 30.70 14.24 -3.08
C VAL A 700 30.55 15.59 -2.39
N ASP A 701 31.04 15.71 -1.16
CA ASP A 701 31.10 16.98 -0.45
C ASP A 701 32.45 17.69 -0.60
N ASP A 702 32.51 18.73 -1.43
CA ASP A 702 33.69 19.57 -1.62
C ASP A 702 33.96 20.57 -0.46
N VAL A 703 33.07 20.64 0.54
CA VAL A 703 33.22 21.49 1.72
C VAL A 703 33.89 20.73 2.87
N ASN A 704 33.33 19.60 3.31
CA ASN A 704 33.89 18.77 4.38
C ASN A 704 34.72 17.59 3.88
N TYR A 705 34.85 17.39 2.55
CA TYR A 705 35.57 16.28 1.93
C TYR A 705 35.10 14.93 2.45
N VAL A 706 33.79 14.70 2.36
CA VAL A 706 33.14 13.41 2.64
C VAL A 706 32.50 12.90 1.35
N ASN A 707 32.75 11.63 1.02
CA ASN A 707 32.28 10.99 -0.19
C ASN A 707 31.61 9.64 0.13
N ILE A 708 30.71 9.19 -0.75
CA ILE A 708 30.22 7.80 -0.78
C ILE A 708 31.09 6.93 -1.72
N GLU A 709 31.25 5.66 -1.36
CA GLU A 709 31.65 4.55 -2.27
C GLU A 709 30.60 3.42 -2.14
N ILE A 710 30.33 2.65 -3.19
CA ILE A 710 29.30 1.58 -3.18
C ILE A 710 29.93 0.20 -3.35
N ASP A 711 29.81 -0.66 -2.32
CA ASP A 711 30.18 -2.08 -2.39
C ASP A 711 28.96 -2.95 -2.73
N VAL A 712 29.04 -3.73 -3.80
CA VAL A 712 27.88 -4.43 -4.38
C VAL A 712 27.88 -5.92 -4.01
N ILE A 713 26.84 -6.34 -3.27
CA ILE A 713 26.59 -7.75 -2.96
C ILE A 713 25.54 -8.31 -3.92
N PHE A 714 25.97 -9.23 -4.79
CA PHE A 714 25.07 -10.02 -5.64
C PHE A 714 24.56 -11.26 -4.90
N ALA A 715 23.35 -11.19 -4.35
CA ALA A 715 22.71 -12.28 -3.62
C ALA A 715 21.66 -13.02 -4.48
N THR A 716 21.63 -14.35 -4.46
CA THR A 716 20.61 -15.13 -5.18
C THR A 716 19.21 -14.90 -4.58
N PHE A 717 18.16 -15.04 -5.38
CA PHE A 717 16.80 -15.01 -4.85
C PHE A 717 16.45 -16.34 -4.16
N PRO A 718 15.71 -16.35 -3.02
CA PRO A 718 15.22 -15.20 -2.25
C PRO A 718 16.19 -14.70 -1.15
N GLN A 719 17.47 -15.08 -1.20
CA GLN A 719 18.47 -14.71 -0.17
C GLN A 719 18.83 -13.22 -0.15
N ASN A 720 18.62 -12.48 -1.25
CA ASN A 720 18.65 -11.02 -1.24
C ASN A 720 17.65 -10.42 -0.22
N TYR A 721 16.60 -11.16 0.15
CA TYR A 721 15.70 -10.82 1.25
C TYR A 721 16.08 -11.55 2.55
N TYR A 722 16.06 -12.89 2.56
CA TYR A 722 16.20 -13.67 3.81
C TYR A 722 17.60 -13.67 4.46
N SER A 723 18.66 -13.43 3.69
CA SER A 723 20.03 -13.31 4.23
C SER A 723 20.52 -11.86 4.39
N HIS A 724 19.65 -10.87 4.10
CA HIS A 724 20.02 -9.45 4.12
C HIS A 724 18.85 -8.56 4.58
N ALA A 725 17.89 -8.32 3.70
CA ALA A 725 16.85 -7.30 3.88
C ALA A 725 15.97 -7.52 5.13
N LEU A 726 15.50 -8.75 5.33
CA LEU A 726 14.58 -9.12 6.42
C LEU A 726 15.28 -9.35 7.76
N ILE A 727 16.61 -9.23 7.80
CA ILE A 727 17.44 -9.35 9.02
C ILE A 727 18.26 -8.07 9.28
N GLY A 728 17.95 -6.98 8.58
CA GLY A 728 18.63 -5.69 8.71
C GLY A 728 20.10 -5.66 8.25
N GLN A 729 20.64 -6.71 7.61
CA GLN A 729 22.05 -6.83 7.20
C GLN A 729 22.31 -6.31 5.79
N PHE A 730 22.05 -5.01 5.62
CA PHE A 730 22.29 -4.23 4.41
C PHE A 730 22.36 -2.74 4.77
N ASP A 731 22.83 -1.92 3.83
CA ASP A 731 22.68 -0.46 3.88
C ASP A 731 21.63 0.00 2.87
N LEU A 732 21.75 -0.49 1.63
CA LEU A 732 20.81 -0.33 0.53
C LEU A 732 20.46 -1.72 -0.05
N VAL A 733 19.20 -1.95 -0.43
CA VAL A 733 18.77 -3.22 -1.06
C VAL A 733 17.79 -3.00 -2.20
N VAL A 734 18.03 -3.62 -3.36
CA VAL A 734 17.05 -3.62 -4.46
C VAL A 734 16.04 -4.73 -4.23
N GLY A 735 14.77 -4.36 -4.14
CA GLY A 735 13.64 -5.27 -4.07
C GLY A 735 12.45 -4.78 -4.89
N GLY A 736 11.46 -5.65 -5.08
CA GLY A 736 10.19 -5.31 -5.71
C GLY A 736 9.06 -5.97 -4.95
N ILE A 737 7.97 -5.23 -4.73
CA ILE A 737 6.76 -5.73 -4.07
C ILE A 737 5.55 -5.28 -4.88
N SER A 738 4.52 -6.12 -4.97
CA SER A 738 3.25 -5.83 -5.64
C SER A 738 2.12 -6.59 -4.96
N GLY A 739 0.98 -5.93 -4.76
CA GLY A 739 -0.23 -6.49 -4.14
C GLY A 739 -1.38 -6.64 -5.13
N SER A 740 -2.61 -6.62 -4.61
CA SER A 740 -3.81 -6.54 -5.45
C SER A 740 -3.88 -5.19 -6.17
N THR A 741 -4.01 -5.19 -7.49
CA THR A 741 -4.21 -3.95 -8.27
C THR A 741 -5.60 -3.35 -8.08
N LEU A 742 -6.57 -4.13 -7.59
CA LEU A 742 -7.95 -3.70 -7.33
C LEU A 742 -8.21 -3.39 -5.86
N ASP A 743 -7.19 -3.52 -5.02
CA ASP A 743 -7.23 -3.15 -3.62
C ASP A 743 -5.85 -2.60 -3.23
N ALA A 744 -5.56 -1.40 -3.73
CA ALA A 744 -4.29 -0.73 -3.44
C ALA A 744 -4.14 -0.36 -1.94
N ALA A 745 -5.27 -0.16 -1.26
CA ALA A 745 -5.34 0.32 0.12
C ALA A 745 -4.83 -0.71 1.14
N SER A 746 -5.17 -2.00 1.00
CA SER A 746 -4.66 -3.04 1.90
C SER A 746 -3.14 -3.14 1.82
N PHE A 747 -2.59 -3.02 0.60
CA PHE A 747 -1.16 -3.07 0.33
C PHE A 747 -0.33 -1.90 0.93
N LEU A 748 -0.93 -0.96 1.67
CA LEU A 748 -0.18 -0.08 2.57
C LEU A 748 0.42 -0.83 3.77
N GLU A 749 -0.12 -2.00 4.16
CA GLU A 749 0.36 -2.80 5.31
C GLU A 749 1.83 -3.25 5.21
N VAL A 750 2.37 -3.40 4.00
CA VAL A 750 3.77 -3.82 3.76
C VAL A 750 4.78 -2.71 4.00
N TYR A 751 4.32 -1.53 4.41
CA TYR A 751 5.12 -0.36 4.74
C TYR A 751 5.11 -0.03 6.24
N ALA A 752 4.22 -0.67 7.02
CA ALA A 752 4.12 -0.49 8.46
C ALA A 752 5.41 -0.94 9.18
N SER A 753 5.86 -0.14 10.14
CA SER A 753 7.11 -0.35 10.88
C SER A 753 7.05 -1.51 11.88
N ASP A 754 5.85 -1.94 12.27
CA ASP A 754 5.59 -3.15 13.05
C ASP A 754 5.67 -4.45 12.22
N ASN A 755 5.81 -4.33 10.88
CA ASN A 755 5.81 -5.43 9.91
C ASN A 755 4.50 -6.27 9.95
N ARG A 756 3.33 -5.67 10.24
CA ARG A 756 2.01 -6.35 10.19
C ARG A 756 1.73 -7.04 8.85
N GLY A 757 2.15 -6.44 7.74
CA GLY A 757 2.10 -7.04 6.40
C GLY A 757 3.10 -8.17 6.13
N GLY A 758 3.87 -8.59 7.13
CA GLY A 758 4.80 -9.72 7.08
C GLY A 758 6.08 -9.53 6.24
N PHE A 759 6.17 -8.50 5.39
CA PHE A 759 7.27 -8.31 4.45
C PHE A 759 7.58 -6.83 4.14
N THR A 760 8.39 -6.17 4.98
CA THR A 760 9.07 -4.91 4.65
C THR A 760 10.58 -5.09 4.40
N PHE A 761 11.22 -4.13 3.73
CA PHE A 761 12.67 -4.06 3.54
C PHE A 761 13.27 -2.64 3.65
N SER A 762 12.54 -1.72 4.28
CA SER A 762 13.07 -0.42 4.73
C SER A 762 12.91 -0.35 6.25
N TRP A 763 13.96 0.07 6.96
CA TRP A 763 14.00 0.03 8.43
C TRP A 763 14.49 1.36 9.01
N GLY A 764 14.08 1.66 10.25
CA GLY A 764 14.48 2.86 10.98
C GLY A 764 13.48 4.01 10.93
N PHE A 765 12.33 3.79 10.30
CA PHE A 765 11.17 4.67 10.28
C PHE A 765 10.15 4.20 11.34
N ASP A 766 9.31 5.11 11.80
CA ASP A 766 8.21 4.84 12.73
C ASP A 766 6.91 5.29 12.06
N THR A 767 6.00 4.36 11.84
CA THR A 767 4.71 4.58 11.15
C THR A 767 3.57 4.90 12.12
N SER A 768 3.79 4.71 13.43
CA SER A 768 2.80 4.92 14.48
C SER A 768 2.70 6.40 14.90
N VAL A 769 3.73 7.19 14.60
CA VAL A 769 3.78 8.64 14.89
C VAL A 769 2.81 9.41 14.01
N ALA A 770 1.92 10.19 14.64
CA ALA A 770 0.99 11.06 13.96
C ALA A 770 1.64 12.35 13.43
N GLU A 771 2.15 12.31 12.19
CA GLU A 771 2.74 13.47 11.51
C GLU A 771 2.19 13.75 10.09
N ILE A 772 1.29 12.91 9.58
CA ILE A 772 0.63 13.10 8.28
C ILE A 772 -0.57 14.03 8.46
N GLN A 773 -0.46 15.27 7.97
CA GLN A 773 -1.61 16.20 7.95
C GLN A 773 -2.50 15.92 6.74
N VAL A 774 -3.76 15.54 7.01
CA VAL A 774 -4.80 15.30 5.99
C VAL A 774 -5.85 16.40 6.09
N THR A 775 -6.40 16.85 4.96
CA THR A 775 -7.58 17.74 4.92
C THR A 775 -8.66 17.09 4.07
N TYR A 776 -9.87 16.97 4.60
CA TYR A 776 -10.95 16.18 4.02
C TYR A 776 -12.34 16.65 4.49
N GLU A 777 -13.40 16.23 3.80
CA GLU A 777 -14.78 16.45 4.28
C GLU A 777 -15.18 15.34 5.27
N TRP A 778 -15.69 15.74 6.43
CA TRP A 778 -16.24 14.84 7.44
C TRP A 778 -17.58 15.39 7.95
N ASN A 779 -18.65 14.60 7.86
CA ASN A 779 -20.01 14.99 8.27
C ASN A 779 -20.53 16.33 7.68
N GLY A 780 -20.02 16.74 6.51
CA GLY A 780 -20.38 18.01 5.86
C GLY A 780 -19.55 19.23 6.29
N GLU A 781 -18.48 19.06 7.05
CA GLU A 781 -17.52 20.12 7.39
C GLU A 781 -16.10 19.76 6.88
N GLU A 782 -15.31 20.78 6.50
CA GLU A 782 -13.90 20.63 6.11
C GLU A 782 -13.03 20.52 7.37
N VAL A 783 -12.35 19.38 7.53
CA VAL A 783 -11.53 19.04 8.70
C VAL A 783 -10.06 18.92 8.27
N THR A 784 -9.15 19.45 9.08
CA THR A 784 -7.69 19.28 8.91
C THR A 784 -7.11 18.69 10.19
N GLU A 785 -6.62 17.45 10.12
CA GLU A 785 -6.14 16.68 11.27
C GLU A 785 -4.80 15.98 10.96
N PHE A 786 -4.01 15.74 12.01
CA PHE A 786 -2.84 14.87 11.97
C PHE A 786 -3.20 13.41 12.24
N TRP A 787 -2.59 12.53 11.45
CA TRP A 787 -2.76 11.08 11.45
C TRP A 787 -1.39 10.38 11.39
N SER A 788 -1.30 9.16 11.90
CA SER A 788 -0.17 8.26 11.66
C SER A 788 -0.35 7.45 10.39
N PHE A 789 0.72 6.91 9.83
CA PHE A 789 0.63 6.07 8.64
C PHE A 789 -0.20 4.80 8.91
N ASP A 790 -0.03 4.20 10.09
CA ASP A 790 -0.75 3.00 10.50
C ASP A 790 -2.26 3.28 10.71
N ALA A 791 -2.60 4.43 11.30
CA ALA A 791 -4.01 4.84 11.44
C ALA A 791 -4.69 5.07 10.08
N ILE A 792 -3.98 5.67 9.10
CA ILE A 792 -4.48 5.80 7.72
C ILE A 792 -4.65 4.43 7.05
N GLN A 793 -3.66 3.54 7.20
CA GLN A 793 -3.70 2.18 6.64
C GLN A 793 -4.90 1.40 7.20
N MET A 794 -5.13 1.43 8.50
CA MET A 794 -6.25 0.72 9.11
C MET A 794 -7.60 1.34 8.71
N ALA A 795 -7.74 2.67 8.77
CA ALA A 795 -8.98 3.36 8.39
C ALA A 795 -9.40 3.07 6.94
N LEU A 796 -8.45 3.00 6.00
CA LEU A 796 -8.77 2.70 4.59
C LEU A 796 -9.26 1.26 4.34
N ASN A 797 -9.08 0.34 5.30
CA ASN A 797 -9.30 -1.09 5.11
C ASN A 797 -10.36 -1.70 6.04
N GLY A 798 -10.66 -1.07 7.18
CA GLY A 798 -11.65 -1.56 8.15
C GLY A 798 -11.91 -0.55 9.27
N ASP A 799 -12.36 -1.07 10.41
CA ASP A 799 -12.56 -0.28 11.62
C ASP A 799 -11.23 0.01 12.31
N VAL A 800 -11.00 1.26 12.70
CA VAL A 800 -9.89 1.67 13.55
C VAL A 800 -10.39 2.60 14.65
N TYR A 801 -9.80 2.50 15.84
CA TYR A 801 -9.94 3.51 16.89
C TYR A 801 -8.64 4.33 16.97
N VAL A 802 -8.77 5.64 16.99
CA VAL A 802 -7.66 6.59 16.84
C VAL A 802 -7.62 7.52 18.05
N VAL A 803 -6.43 7.73 18.59
CA VAL A 803 -6.18 8.64 19.73
C VAL A 803 -4.93 9.46 19.43
N ASP A 804 -5.04 10.78 19.53
CA ASP A 804 -3.98 11.73 19.15
C ASP A 804 -3.35 11.39 17.78
N GLY A 805 -4.21 11.02 16.82
CA GLY A 805 -3.86 10.69 15.44
C GLY A 805 -3.26 9.30 15.22
N ALA A 806 -2.94 8.55 16.28
CA ALA A 806 -2.34 7.21 16.20
C ALA A 806 -3.37 6.09 16.44
N GLU A 807 -3.07 4.88 15.96
CA GLU A 807 -3.87 3.67 16.23
C GLU A 807 -3.88 3.35 17.73
N ALA A 808 -5.05 3.02 18.29
CA ALA A 808 -5.24 2.74 19.71
C ALA A 808 -6.27 1.62 19.93
N GLU A 809 -6.21 0.94 21.09
CA GLU A 809 -7.26 0.01 21.48
C GLU A 809 -8.60 0.73 21.67
N ALA A 810 -9.68 0.17 21.13
CA ALA A 810 -11.02 0.71 21.33
C ALA A 810 -11.44 0.58 22.81
N PRO A 811 -12.06 1.61 23.42
CA PRO A 811 -12.52 1.54 24.80
C PRO A 811 -13.57 0.44 24.96
N ALA A 812 -13.45 -0.34 26.04
CA ALA A 812 -14.39 -1.42 26.34
C ALA A 812 -15.83 -0.88 26.46
N ALA A 813 -16.79 -1.57 25.84
CA ALA A 813 -18.20 -1.19 25.88
C ALA A 813 -18.78 -1.33 27.30
N GLU A 814 -19.42 -0.25 27.79
CA GLU A 814 -20.09 -0.17 29.11
C GLU A 814 -21.46 -0.86 29.18
#